data_AF-A0A1G6YYX6-F1
#
_entry.id   AF-A0A1G6YYX6-F1
#
_cell.length_a   1.000
_cell.length_b   1.000
_cell.length_c   1.000
_cell.angle_alpha   90.00
_cell.angle_beta   90.00
_cell.angle_gamma   90.00
#
_symmetry.space_group_name_H-M   'P 1'
#
loop_
_entity.id
_entity.type
_entity.pdbx_description
1 polymer ?
#
loop_
_entity_poly.entity_id
_entity_poly.type
_entity_poly.pdbx_seq_one_letter_code
_entity_poly.pdbx_strand_id
1 'polypeptide(L)'
;MAGRKDCIDEILEAIGKRMKRSEVEDHLEDIDSRAESYQSEGMARAEALRRATEDVLKENSIRGNIAKRNAREDAVKLRDLRNYVDGAKKNGHSAELAIEARLTGTNVPIFDAKSRAGNQLSVAALALGAKKDWIGGVVTDLERIGRDEPKFRGLDSVFYSRKIEDDIFREKWQLDHGDRGKPGITKNEAALKIAEVLHKWDRVRINALNSEGAWITDYAGHVTKMVHDPDRIRRAASPFDPRKPRGYFYKGFTEADRAAWVSKTLQHIDVKRTFGGADAEQALAHMYGGFIDGSHMEPTLEVTGEPGVPNIAGHVSQKRTLHWKSADDWLAYNKAFGRLEPTDQWLKGLESGANHYALMKVFGSKPRENFADIVKYGQDSQMGTPQRLSFDKRVPALENRYRVISGEADRPIANMWSGIVNGVMAVQRWSKLGFTPFAMLQDNVTISRELANHGLGLTERWSSMLSGYFQGAEGSAKAEVADLLHTGILGRLRGVTARFDISDARAGTMAKVENHFFKWTGMTAMTENKRADAERMMAYAMGKNRGKAFAELGADEGRMLEAFGIGDKEWSLLNTAEWNTIEGQTYLTPDVAQRLSNDDVDAYLKSRGSISDQATSSVMLRMAGHIPTEAADRARQDLALKLWAYYSERGQYAVLEPGAREKAILYQGTQQGSPLNVALRLLLQFKQFPATMITKSWGTEIYGGRTGLGRIAGLTELIVGSTIFGVLANFLNQTAKGQDPTTQWKNQPVQALISGFLRGGAASIYGDFLLGEWSRFGMSAADTLLGPTAGQFNALAELWTDATHMKKGAATGALAVRMVRSNTPYLNTIYLRTAFDYMVTYRLQEWLNPGYLERMERTMKDKQGIEFWLRPTQVSR
;
A
#
# COMPACT_ATOMS: atom_id res chain seq x y z
N MET A 1 19.88 34.19 46.25
CA MET A 1 19.48 33.59 44.97
C MET A 1 18.70 32.33 45.33
N ALA A 2 17.38 32.37 45.24
CA ALA A 2 16.55 31.20 45.50
C ALA A 2 16.90 30.11 44.46
N GLY A 3 17.09 28.87 44.90
CA GLY A 3 17.49 27.78 44.02
C GLY A 3 16.35 27.39 43.06
N ARG A 4 16.66 26.68 41.96
CA ARG A 4 15.65 26.13 41.02
C ARG A 4 14.51 25.40 41.75
N LYS A 5 14.82 24.74 42.87
CA LYS A 5 13.85 24.04 43.73
C LYS A 5 12.86 24.99 44.41
N ASP A 6 13.34 26.10 44.97
CA ASP A 6 12.52 27.08 45.69
C ASP A 6 11.51 27.75 44.73
N CYS A 7 11.93 28.03 43.49
CA CYS A 7 11.06 28.59 42.45
C CYS A 7 9.93 27.64 42.03
N ILE A 8 10.23 26.34 41.87
CA ILE A 8 9.21 25.32 41.52
C ILE A 8 8.20 25.15 42.65
N ASP A 9 8.66 25.14 43.90
CA ASP A 9 7.81 25.03 45.07
C ASP A 9 6.89 26.26 45.23
N GLU A 10 7.38 27.48 44.96
CA GLU A 10 6.58 28.71 44.89
C GLU A 10 5.52 28.66 43.76
N ILE A 11 5.89 28.16 42.57
CA ILE A 11 4.94 28.00 41.45
C ILE A 11 3.85 26.98 41.81
N LEU A 12 4.22 25.85 42.41
CA LEU A 12 3.28 24.81 42.84
C LEU A 12 2.31 25.33 43.90
N GLU A 13 2.77 26.17 44.83
CA GLU A 13 1.90 26.83 45.80
C GLU A 13 0.97 27.85 45.12
N ALA A 14 1.48 28.68 44.21
CA ALA A 14 0.68 29.68 43.49
C ALA A 14 -0.43 29.06 42.62
N ILE A 15 -0.21 27.89 42.02
CA ILE A 15 -1.23 27.17 41.24
C ILE A 15 -2.11 26.23 42.08
N GLY A 16 -1.93 26.21 43.40
CA GLY A 16 -2.70 25.35 44.32
C GLY A 16 -2.46 23.85 44.11
N LYS A 17 -1.23 23.44 43.75
CA LYS A 17 -0.81 22.05 43.51
C LYS A 17 -1.65 21.30 42.47
N ARG A 18 -2.21 22.03 41.50
CA ARG A 18 -3.02 21.47 40.40
C ARG A 18 -2.23 20.69 39.36
N MET A 19 -0.90 20.81 39.35
CA MET A 19 0.02 20.07 38.47
C MET A 19 1.06 19.33 39.31
N LYS A 20 1.62 18.25 38.75
CA LYS A 20 2.72 17.52 39.38
C LYS A 20 4.01 18.34 39.29
N ARG A 21 4.92 18.16 40.25
CA ARG A 21 6.25 18.81 40.25
C ARG A 21 7.02 18.55 38.94
N SER A 22 6.99 17.31 38.46
CA SER A 22 7.64 16.92 37.20
C SER A 22 7.07 17.65 35.99
N GLU A 23 5.74 17.86 35.93
CA GLU A 23 5.10 18.59 34.82
C GLU A 23 5.50 20.07 34.83
N VAL A 24 5.63 20.69 36.01
CA VAL A 24 6.12 22.06 36.14
C VAL A 24 7.58 22.16 35.73
N GLU A 25 8.41 21.18 36.10
CA GLU A 25 9.82 21.09 35.70
C GLU A 25 9.96 20.99 34.18
N ASP A 26 9.20 20.09 33.53
CA ASP A 26 9.21 19.88 32.08
C ASP A 26 8.77 21.15 31.31
N HIS A 27 7.73 21.84 31.79
CA HIS A 27 7.25 23.07 31.16
C HIS A 27 8.26 24.22 31.26
N LEU A 28 8.90 24.38 32.41
CA LEU A 28 9.95 25.39 32.59
C LEU A 28 11.15 25.06 31.70
N GLU A 29 11.50 23.79 31.54
CA GLU A 29 12.61 23.35 30.69
C GLU A 29 12.33 23.58 29.19
N ASP A 30 11.11 23.33 28.71
CA ASP A 30 10.71 23.65 27.32
C ASP A 30 10.75 25.17 27.05
N ILE A 31 10.26 25.99 27.99
CA ILE A 31 10.33 27.46 27.88
C ILE A 31 11.80 27.93 27.84
N ASP A 32 12.63 27.39 28.73
CA ASP A 32 14.03 27.79 28.85
C ASP A 32 14.84 27.43 27.60
N SER A 33 14.65 26.21 27.08
CA SER A 33 15.29 25.72 25.85
C SER A 33 14.93 26.58 24.62
N ARG A 34 13.65 26.96 24.47
CA ARG A 34 13.21 27.83 23.37
C ARG A 34 13.76 29.25 23.52
N ALA A 35 13.79 29.76 24.75
CA ALA A 35 14.39 31.06 25.01
C ALA A 35 15.89 31.06 24.64
N GLU A 36 16.63 30.00 24.95
CA GLU A 36 18.03 29.85 24.53
C GLU A 36 18.20 29.80 23.01
N SER A 37 17.22 29.25 22.28
CA SER A 37 17.20 29.28 20.81
C SER A 37 17.05 30.72 20.30
N TYR A 38 16.08 31.48 20.80
CA TYR A 38 15.91 32.88 20.41
C TYR A 38 17.10 33.76 20.78
N GLN A 39 17.78 33.45 21.90
CA GLN A 39 19.02 34.12 22.26
C GLN A 39 20.16 33.84 21.28
N SER A 40 20.28 32.59 20.79
CA SER A 40 21.27 32.26 19.77
C SER A 40 21.01 32.96 18.42
N GLU A 41 19.78 33.44 18.22
CA GLU A 41 19.36 34.26 17.08
C GLU A 41 19.50 35.78 17.35
N GLY A 42 20.10 36.18 18.49
CA GLY A 42 20.42 37.58 18.82
C GLY A 42 19.40 38.29 19.72
N MET A 43 18.39 37.59 20.24
CA MET A 43 17.38 38.16 21.15
C MET A 43 17.90 38.28 22.60
N ALA A 44 17.55 39.36 23.30
CA ALA A 44 17.87 39.51 24.73
C ALA A 44 17.12 38.46 25.58
N ARG A 45 17.74 37.93 26.66
CA ARG A 45 17.18 36.83 27.47
C ARG A 45 15.75 37.07 27.94
N ALA A 46 15.45 38.27 28.44
CA ALA A 46 14.12 38.60 28.96
C ALA A 46 13.05 38.57 27.84
N GLU A 47 13.37 39.10 26.66
CA GLU A 47 12.48 39.07 25.50
C GLU A 47 12.35 37.66 24.92
N ALA A 48 13.44 36.89 24.94
CA ALA A 48 13.46 35.48 24.53
C ALA A 48 12.58 34.60 25.42
N LEU A 49 12.65 34.78 26.75
CA LEU A 49 11.78 34.08 27.71
C LEU A 49 10.31 34.48 27.54
N ARG A 50 10.02 35.77 27.34
CA ARG A 50 8.66 36.26 27.08
C ARG A 50 8.09 35.64 25.81
N ARG A 51 8.82 35.70 24.70
CA ARG A 51 8.42 35.11 23.43
C ARG A 51 8.26 33.58 23.52
N ALA A 52 9.21 32.89 24.15
CA ALA A 52 9.12 31.45 24.37
C ALA A 52 7.90 31.07 25.20
N THR A 53 7.59 31.83 26.24
CA THR A 53 6.38 31.62 27.06
C THR A 53 5.11 31.85 26.25
N GLU A 54 5.03 32.94 25.46
CA GLU A 54 3.89 33.22 24.59
C GLU A 54 3.67 32.12 23.54
N ASP A 55 4.76 31.65 22.92
CA ASP A 55 4.71 30.56 21.94
C ASP A 55 4.28 29.24 22.58
N VAL A 56 4.82 28.88 23.75
CA VAL A 56 4.43 27.67 24.50
C VAL A 56 2.97 27.74 24.93
N LEU A 57 2.51 28.88 25.45
CA LEU A 57 1.11 29.08 25.84
C LEU A 57 0.17 28.99 24.63
N LYS A 58 0.53 29.61 23.51
CA LYS A 58 -0.23 29.54 22.26
C LYS A 58 -0.29 28.10 21.74
N GLU A 59 0.82 27.39 21.76
CA GLU A 59 0.92 25.98 21.36
C GLU A 59 0.06 25.08 22.25
N ASN A 60 0.14 25.23 23.57
CA ASN A 60 -0.65 24.46 24.54
C ASN A 60 -2.15 24.76 24.41
N SER A 61 -2.53 26.01 24.16
CA SER A 61 -3.92 26.39 23.87
C SER A 61 -4.43 25.70 22.60
N ILE A 62 -3.65 25.73 21.51
CA ILE A 62 -3.99 25.04 20.26
C ILE A 62 -4.10 23.53 20.47
N ARG A 63 -3.11 22.90 21.13
CA ARG A 63 -3.14 21.47 21.47
C ARG A 63 -4.38 21.11 22.28
N GLY A 64 -4.72 21.89 23.31
CA GLY A 64 -5.91 21.67 24.13
C GLY A 64 -7.21 21.78 23.34
N ASN A 65 -7.28 22.73 22.41
CA ASN A 65 -8.43 22.88 21.51
C ASN A 65 -8.55 21.69 20.53
N ILE A 66 -7.43 21.21 19.99
CA ILE A 66 -7.39 20.03 19.11
C ILE A 66 -7.80 18.78 19.89
N ALA A 67 -7.30 18.58 21.11
CA ALA A 67 -7.70 17.44 21.95
C ALA A 67 -9.22 17.42 22.22
N LYS A 68 -9.80 18.58 22.54
CA LYS A 68 -11.27 18.73 22.72
C LYS A 68 -12.04 18.46 21.43
N ARG A 69 -11.54 18.94 20.29
CA ARG A 69 -12.12 18.67 18.96
C ARG A 69 -12.07 17.17 18.67
N ASN A 70 -10.91 16.54 18.82
CA ASN A 70 -10.70 15.11 18.59
C ASN A 70 -11.62 14.24 19.46
N ALA A 71 -11.78 14.57 20.75
CA ALA A 71 -12.69 13.84 21.63
C ALA A 71 -14.15 13.86 21.13
N ARG A 72 -14.59 14.98 20.55
CA ARG A 72 -15.94 15.10 19.96
C ARG A 72 -16.06 14.37 18.64
N GLU A 73 -15.06 14.49 17.76
CA GLU A 73 -15.02 13.80 16.48
C GLU A 73 -14.94 12.27 16.66
N ASP A 74 -14.18 11.80 17.65
CA ASP A 74 -14.07 10.38 17.98
C ASP A 74 -15.39 9.81 18.49
N ALA A 75 -16.13 10.55 19.32
CA ALA A 75 -17.45 10.15 19.77
C ALA A 75 -18.45 10.01 18.60
N VAL A 76 -18.39 10.93 17.64
CA VAL A 76 -19.19 10.88 16.40
C VAL A 76 -18.80 9.67 15.55
N LYS A 77 -17.52 9.49 15.26
CA LYS A 77 -17.03 8.37 14.44
C LYS A 77 -17.34 7.01 15.08
N LEU A 78 -17.20 6.88 16.40
CA LEU A 78 -17.56 5.66 17.12
C LEU A 78 -19.08 5.39 17.07
N ARG A 79 -19.91 6.42 17.22
CA ARG A 79 -21.37 6.31 17.03
C ARG A 79 -21.68 5.84 15.61
N ASP A 80 -21.02 6.40 14.60
CA ASP A 80 -21.28 6.06 13.20
C ASP A 80 -20.82 4.63 12.87
N LEU A 81 -19.72 4.16 13.46
CA LEU A 81 -19.30 2.76 13.40
C LEU A 81 -20.33 1.83 14.06
N ARG A 82 -20.88 2.19 15.22
CA ARG A 82 -21.95 1.41 15.87
C ARG A 82 -23.22 1.39 15.02
N ASN A 83 -23.64 2.54 14.50
CA ASN A 83 -24.78 2.65 13.57
C ASN A 83 -24.59 1.80 12.32
N TYR A 84 -23.37 1.73 11.80
CA TYR A 84 -23.02 0.87 10.67
C TYR A 84 -23.16 -0.62 11.02
N VAL A 85 -22.64 -1.04 12.17
CA VAL A 85 -22.79 -2.42 12.68
C VAL A 85 -24.25 -2.76 12.92
N ASP A 86 -25.02 -1.87 13.56
CA ASP A 86 -26.44 -2.08 13.82
C ASP A 86 -27.26 -2.11 12.53
N GLY A 87 -26.92 -1.25 11.56
CA GLY A 87 -27.54 -1.27 10.23
C GLY A 87 -27.30 -2.59 9.51
N ALA A 88 -26.08 -3.13 9.58
CA ALA A 88 -25.77 -4.44 9.04
C ALA A 88 -26.62 -5.55 9.70
N LYS A 89 -26.72 -5.52 11.03
CA LYS A 89 -27.55 -6.46 11.80
C LYS A 89 -29.03 -6.38 11.43
N LYS A 90 -29.56 -5.18 11.26
CA LYS A 90 -30.95 -4.97 10.81
C LYS A 90 -31.22 -5.58 9.43
N ASN A 91 -30.22 -5.61 8.57
CA ASN A 91 -30.28 -6.26 7.25
C ASN A 91 -29.94 -7.76 7.29
N GLY A 92 -29.87 -8.39 8.47
CA GLY A 92 -29.61 -9.82 8.62
C GLY A 92 -28.14 -10.24 8.48
N HIS A 93 -27.21 -9.27 8.50
CA HIS A 93 -25.78 -9.54 8.47
C HIS A 93 -25.17 -9.56 9.86
N SER A 94 -24.01 -10.19 9.97
CA SER A 94 -23.31 -10.33 11.23
C SER A 94 -22.42 -9.13 11.55
N ALA A 95 -22.18 -8.88 12.84
CA ALA A 95 -21.40 -7.72 13.28
C ALA A 95 -19.95 -7.78 12.81
N GLU A 96 -19.36 -8.99 12.77
CA GLU A 96 -18.00 -9.20 12.28
C GLU A 96 -17.86 -8.89 10.79
N LEU A 97 -18.90 -9.15 9.98
CA LEU A 97 -18.89 -8.81 8.55
C LEU A 97 -18.90 -7.29 8.35
N ALA A 98 -19.65 -6.56 9.18
CA ALA A 98 -19.67 -5.11 9.17
C ALA A 98 -18.31 -4.50 9.57
N ILE A 99 -17.68 -5.05 10.62
CA ILE A 99 -16.34 -4.61 11.03
C ILE A 99 -15.30 -4.96 9.94
N GLU A 100 -15.38 -6.15 9.34
CA GLU A 100 -14.53 -6.55 8.20
C GLU A 100 -14.68 -5.58 7.01
N ALA A 101 -15.91 -5.18 6.69
CA ALA A 101 -16.18 -4.21 5.62
C ALA A 101 -15.52 -2.85 5.87
N ARG A 102 -15.44 -2.38 7.12
CA ARG A 102 -14.74 -1.13 7.46
C ARG A 102 -13.22 -1.23 7.42
N LEU A 103 -12.66 -2.41 7.67
CA LEU A 103 -11.20 -2.63 7.59
C LEU A 103 -10.72 -2.77 6.14
N THR A 104 -11.29 -3.74 5.40
CA THR A 104 -10.76 -4.16 4.09
C THR A 104 -11.81 -4.25 2.97
N GLY A 105 -13.06 -3.90 3.27
CA GLY A 105 -14.17 -4.04 2.32
C GLY A 105 -14.64 -5.48 2.17
N THR A 106 -15.84 -5.65 1.63
CA THR A 106 -16.42 -6.96 1.29
C THR A 106 -17.25 -6.87 0.01
N ASN A 107 -17.34 -7.99 -0.71
CA ASN A 107 -18.20 -8.10 -1.88
C ASN A 107 -19.67 -8.24 -1.51
N VAL A 108 -19.99 -8.67 -0.29
CA VAL A 108 -21.38 -8.85 0.16
C VAL A 108 -22.03 -7.47 0.31
N PRO A 109 -23.11 -7.15 -0.41
CA PRO A 109 -23.92 -5.97 -0.12
C PRO A 109 -24.51 -6.13 1.27
N ILE A 110 -24.06 -5.30 2.22
CA ILE A 110 -24.49 -5.35 3.62
C ILE A 110 -25.76 -4.51 3.84
N PHE A 111 -25.98 -3.53 2.97
CA PHE A 111 -27.05 -2.58 3.10
C PHE A 111 -27.84 -2.47 1.80
N ASP A 112 -29.08 -2.03 1.94
CA ASP A 112 -29.89 -1.61 0.80
C ASP A 112 -29.19 -0.46 0.06
N ALA A 113 -29.43 -0.40 -1.24
CA ALA A 113 -28.96 0.59 -2.19
C ALA A 113 -29.08 2.03 -1.62
N LYS A 114 -30.21 2.31 -0.96
CA LYS A 114 -30.55 3.63 -0.43
C LYS A 114 -29.83 4.02 0.87
N SER A 115 -29.08 3.12 1.50
CA SER A 115 -28.58 3.26 2.87
C SER A 115 -27.38 4.22 3.04
N ARG A 116 -26.78 4.72 1.95
CA ARG A 116 -25.54 5.54 1.93
C ARG A 116 -24.29 4.85 2.52
N ALA A 117 -24.42 3.66 3.10
CA ALA A 117 -23.38 2.95 3.82
C ALA A 117 -22.66 1.97 2.87
N GLY A 118 -21.53 2.40 2.30
CA GLY A 118 -20.74 1.55 1.43
C GLY A 118 -20.10 0.36 2.15
N ASN A 119 -20.15 -0.83 1.55
CA ASN A 119 -19.49 -2.06 2.00
C ASN A 119 -18.07 -2.25 1.44
N GLN A 120 -17.64 -1.43 0.48
CA GLN A 120 -16.29 -1.41 -0.09
C GLN A 120 -15.50 -0.14 0.27
N LEU A 121 -16.16 0.95 0.72
CA LEU A 121 -15.50 2.15 1.27
C LEU A 121 -14.88 1.87 2.66
N SER A 122 -13.77 1.14 2.63
CA SER A 122 -13.01 0.67 3.79
C SER A 122 -11.78 1.52 4.05
N VAL A 123 -11.12 1.32 5.19
CA VAL A 123 -9.79 1.90 5.46
C VAL A 123 -8.80 1.54 4.36
N ALA A 124 -8.77 0.28 3.91
CA ALA A 124 -7.88 -0.15 2.85
C ALA A 124 -8.12 0.60 1.52
N ALA A 125 -9.39 0.74 1.11
CA ALA A 125 -9.77 1.44 -0.12
C ALA A 125 -9.49 2.94 -0.04
N LEU A 126 -9.79 3.58 1.10
CA LEU A 126 -9.49 5.00 1.34
C LEU A 126 -7.97 5.26 1.36
N ALA A 127 -7.19 4.37 1.98
CA ALA A 127 -5.73 4.47 1.97
C ALA A 127 -5.17 4.30 0.56
N LEU A 128 -5.72 3.38 -0.24
CA LEU A 128 -5.33 3.20 -1.64
C LEU A 128 -5.69 4.42 -2.49
N GLY A 129 -6.90 4.97 -2.32
CA GLY A 129 -7.34 6.19 -2.98
C GLY A 129 -6.44 7.38 -2.65
N ALA A 130 -6.14 7.61 -1.36
CA ALA A 130 -5.24 8.69 -0.93
C ALA A 130 -3.81 8.50 -1.45
N LYS A 131 -3.28 7.26 -1.49
CA LYS A 131 -1.98 6.98 -2.12
C LYS A 131 -1.98 7.33 -3.60
N LYS A 132 -3.04 6.96 -4.31
CA LYS A 132 -3.18 7.23 -5.73
C LYS A 132 -3.28 8.73 -6.01
N ASP A 133 -4.05 9.46 -5.20
CA ASP A 133 -4.14 10.91 -5.26
C ASP A 133 -2.77 11.57 -5.02
N TRP A 134 -2.12 11.27 -3.89
CA TRP A 134 -0.91 11.97 -3.47
C TRP A 134 0.32 11.62 -4.30
N ILE A 135 0.54 10.33 -4.56
CA ILE A 135 1.71 9.89 -5.33
C ILE A 135 1.48 10.14 -6.82
N GLY A 136 0.25 9.94 -7.30
CA GLY A 136 -0.14 10.24 -8.66
C GLY A 136 0.02 11.71 -9.00
N GLY A 137 -0.48 12.58 -8.13
CA GLY A 137 -0.45 14.01 -8.35
C GLY A 137 0.96 14.61 -8.36
N VAL A 138 1.94 13.96 -7.70
CA VAL A 138 3.37 14.32 -7.85
C VAL A 138 3.81 14.15 -9.30
N VAL A 139 3.45 13.03 -9.92
CA VAL A 139 3.85 12.73 -11.30
C VAL A 139 3.14 13.64 -12.26
N THR A 140 1.84 13.79 -12.08
CA THR A 140 1.03 14.68 -12.92
C THR A 140 1.52 16.12 -12.83
N ASP A 141 1.95 16.59 -11.65
CA ASP A 141 2.57 17.91 -11.50
C ASP A 141 3.92 18.01 -12.23
N LEU A 142 4.78 16.98 -12.15
CA LEU A 142 6.07 16.94 -12.86
C LEU A 142 5.90 16.88 -14.38
N GLU A 143 4.95 16.09 -14.87
CA GLU A 143 4.61 15.98 -16.29
C GLU A 143 4.00 17.29 -16.80
N ARG A 144 3.13 17.93 -16.02
CA ARG A 144 2.59 19.26 -16.34
C ARG A 144 3.70 20.30 -16.48
N ILE A 145 4.66 20.35 -15.54
CA ILE A 145 5.83 21.25 -15.66
C ILE A 145 6.59 20.97 -16.96
N GLY A 146 6.79 19.70 -17.33
CA GLY A 146 7.45 19.34 -18.59
C GLY A 146 6.66 19.69 -19.86
N ARG A 147 5.33 19.75 -19.78
CA ARG A 147 4.45 20.23 -20.86
C ARG A 147 4.49 21.75 -21.00
N ASP A 148 4.43 22.47 -19.88
CA ASP A 148 4.42 23.93 -19.84
C ASP A 148 5.81 24.51 -20.18
N GLU A 149 6.86 23.85 -19.71
CA GLU A 149 8.26 24.23 -19.92
C GLU A 149 9.04 23.08 -20.60
N PRO A 150 9.17 23.07 -21.94
CA PRO A 150 9.76 21.94 -22.67
C PRO A 150 11.19 21.54 -22.25
N LYS A 151 11.96 22.47 -21.67
CA LYS A 151 13.30 22.18 -21.09
C LYS A 151 13.26 21.19 -19.92
N PHE A 152 12.10 21.05 -19.28
CA PHE A 152 11.84 20.14 -18.18
C PHE A 152 11.05 18.89 -18.60
N ARG A 153 10.93 18.62 -19.91
CA ARG A 153 10.30 17.37 -20.37
C ARG A 153 11.05 16.16 -19.79
N GLY A 154 10.31 15.23 -19.18
CA GLY A 154 10.86 14.02 -18.54
C GLY A 154 11.35 14.21 -17.10
N LEU A 155 10.92 15.27 -16.39
CA LEU A 155 11.24 15.47 -14.96
C LEU A 155 10.83 14.29 -14.07
N ASP A 156 9.70 13.64 -14.36
CA ASP A 156 9.26 12.40 -13.71
C ASP A 156 10.34 11.32 -13.82
N SER A 157 10.89 11.13 -15.01
CA SER A 157 11.93 10.14 -15.28
C SER A 157 13.24 10.50 -14.60
N VAL A 158 13.57 11.79 -14.50
CA VAL A 158 14.74 12.29 -13.76
C VAL A 158 14.59 12.02 -12.27
N PHE A 159 13.44 12.37 -11.68
CA PHE A 159 13.10 12.09 -10.27
C PHE A 159 13.28 10.60 -9.94
N TYR A 160 12.80 9.71 -10.82
CA TYR A 160 12.92 8.26 -10.60
C TYR A 160 14.28 7.67 -10.90
N SER A 161 15.05 8.29 -11.78
CA SER A 161 16.42 7.86 -12.06
C SER A 161 17.36 8.06 -10.88
N ARG A 162 16.99 8.92 -9.91
CA ARG A 162 17.78 9.32 -8.73
C ARG A 162 19.11 9.97 -9.06
N LYS A 163 19.33 10.37 -10.31
CA LYS A 163 20.61 10.96 -10.77
C LYS A 163 20.95 12.27 -10.05
N ILE A 164 19.92 13.02 -9.63
CA ILE A 164 20.05 14.31 -8.95
C ILE A 164 19.36 14.28 -7.57
N GLU A 165 19.23 13.10 -6.96
CA GLU A 165 18.50 12.88 -5.70
C GLU A 165 19.02 13.77 -4.56
N ASP A 166 20.34 13.83 -4.37
CA ASP A 166 20.95 14.66 -3.33
C ASP A 166 20.60 16.14 -3.53
N ASP A 167 20.63 16.65 -4.77
CA ASP A 167 20.29 18.04 -5.08
C ASP A 167 18.81 18.33 -4.79
N ILE A 168 17.91 17.41 -5.16
CA ILE A 168 16.47 17.55 -4.89
C ILE A 168 16.24 17.72 -3.38
N PHE A 169 16.88 16.90 -2.56
CA PHE A 169 16.68 16.94 -1.11
C PHE A 169 17.44 18.08 -0.41
N ARG A 170 18.52 18.59 -1.01
CA ARG A 170 19.13 19.88 -0.62
C ARG A 170 18.19 21.04 -0.90
N GLU A 171 17.57 21.10 -2.07
CA GLU A 171 16.61 22.16 -2.40
C GLU A 171 15.36 22.08 -1.53
N LYS A 172 14.84 20.87 -1.31
CA LYS A 172 13.70 20.65 -0.42
C LYS A 172 13.98 21.14 0.99
N TRP A 173 15.18 20.86 1.52
CA TRP A 173 15.62 21.39 2.81
C TRP A 173 15.56 22.91 2.85
N GLN A 174 15.96 23.60 1.77
CA GLN A 174 15.86 25.06 1.68
C GLN A 174 14.41 25.53 1.65
N LEU A 175 13.54 24.89 0.86
CA LEU A 175 12.12 25.23 0.81
C LEU A 175 11.44 25.09 2.16
N ASP A 176 11.77 24.02 2.91
CA ASP A 176 11.21 23.78 4.25
C ASP A 176 11.69 24.81 5.30
N HIS A 177 12.69 25.66 5.01
CA HIS A 177 13.10 26.77 5.87
C HIS A 177 12.27 28.06 5.69
N GLY A 178 11.33 28.09 4.74
CA GLY A 178 10.54 29.28 4.43
C GLY A 178 11.44 30.47 4.08
N ASP A 179 11.16 31.64 4.66
CA ASP A 179 11.91 32.89 4.41
C ASP A 179 13.41 32.81 4.73
N ARG A 180 13.81 31.84 5.57
CA ARG A 180 15.22 31.62 5.92
C ARG A 180 15.96 30.71 4.95
N GLY A 181 15.23 30.02 4.08
CA GLY A 181 15.77 29.15 3.06
C GLY A 181 16.43 29.94 1.93
N LYS A 182 17.32 29.27 1.20
CA LYS A 182 17.87 29.78 -0.06
C LYS A 182 17.58 28.81 -1.20
N PRO A 183 16.33 28.70 -1.68
CA PRO A 183 16.00 27.86 -2.84
C PRO A 183 16.85 28.24 -4.05
N GLY A 184 17.31 27.25 -4.81
CA GLY A 184 18.25 27.39 -5.92
C GLY A 184 19.73 27.27 -5.52
N ILE A 185 20.04 26.92 -4.27
CA ILE A 185 21.42 26.80 -3.76
C ILE A 185 22.27 25.79 -4.55
N THR A 186 21.64 24.74 -5.09
CA THR A 186 22.31 23.70 -5.87
C THR A 186 22.62 24.15 -7.30
N LYS A 187 22.01 25.26 -7.75
CA LYS A 187 22.05 25.74 -9.15
C LYS A 187 21.50 24.74 -10.16
N ASN A 188 20.74 23.74 -9.69
CA ASN A 188 20.09 22.74 -10.52
C ASN A 188 18.59 23.05 -10.60
N GLU A 189 18.17 23.68 -11.70
CA GLU A 189 16.77 24.09 -11.88
C GLU A 189 15.80 22.89 -11.85
N ALA A 190 16.19 21.74 -12.42
CA ALA A 190 15.37 20.53 -12.38
C ALA A 190 15.19 20.00 -10.95
N ALA A 191 16.26 20.03 -10.14
CA ALA A 191 16.17 19.65 -8.73
C ALA A 191 15.25 20.56 -7.94
N LEU A 192 15.33 21.88 -8.17
CA LEU A 192 14.45 22.87 -7.54
C LEU A 192 12.97 22.63 -7.90
N LYS A 193 12.66 22.44 -9.19
CA LYS A 193 11.29 22.16 -9.64
C LYS A 193 10.72 20.87 -9.02
N ILE A 194 11.53 19.81 -8.95
CA ILE A 194 11.10 18.58 -8.27
C ILE A 194 10.89 18.84 -6.78
N ALA A 195 11.79 19.58 -6.11
CA ALA A 195 11.67 19.90 -4.70
C ALA A 195 10.40 20.72 -4.37
N GLU A 196 10.01 21.67 -5.24
CA GLU A 196 8.76 22.44 -5.13
C GLU A 196 7.54 21.51 -5.15
N VAL A 197 7.52 20.53 -6.06
CA VAL A 197 6.44 19.53 -6.14
C VAL A 197 6.42 18.64 -4.88
N LEU A 198 7.57 18.15 -4.43
CA LEU A 198 7.67 17.34 -3.22
C LEU A 198 7.17 18.10 -1.98
N HIS A 199 7.55 19.38 -1.87
CA HIS A 199 7.13 20.26 -0.78
C HIS A 199 5.61 20.49 -0.80
N LYS A 200 5.02 20.76 -1.98
CA LYS A 200 3.56 20.87 -2.15
C LYS A 200 2.83 19.62 -1.63
N TRP A 201 3.26 18.42 -2.03
CA TRP A 201 2.59 17.18 -1.65
C TRP A 201 2.83 16.76 -0.20
N ASP A 202 3.96 17.16 0.40
CA ASP A 202 4.14 17.08 1.86
C ASP A 202 3.08 17.91 2.60
N ARG A 203 2.76 19.12 2.11
CA ARG A 203 1.72 19.99 2.69
C ARG A 203 0.32 19.41 2.51
N VAL A 204 0.00 18.87 1.33
CA VAL A 204 -1.28 18.18 1.09
C VAL A 204 -1.46 17.03 2.09
N ARG A 205 -0.44 16.15 2.26
CA ARG A 205 -0.47 15.08 3.26
C ARG A 205 -0.69 15.63 4.68
N ILE A 206 0.08 16.64 5.08
CA ILE A 206 0.03 17.23 6.42
C ILE A 206 -1.37 17.79 6.70
N ASN A 207 -1.93 18.55 5.76
CA ASN A 207 -3.27 19.12 5.87
C ASN A 207 -4.33 18.02 5.98
N ALA A 208 -4.22 16.96 5.19
CA ALA A 208 -5.13 15.82 5.27
C ALA A 208 -5.07 15.13 6.65
N LEU A 209 -3.87 14.87 7.18
CA LEU A 209 -3.71 14.30 8.53
C LEU A 209 -4.26 15.22 9.61
N ASN A 210 -3.96 16.52 9.55
CA ASN A 210 -4.42 17.51 10.53
C ASN A 210 -5.95 17.70 10.49
N SER A 211 -6.56 17.49 9.32
CA SER A 211 -8.01 17.52 9.18
C SER A 211 -8.70 16.39 9.94
N GLU A 212 -8.02 15.26 10.19
CA GLU A 212 -8.55 14.07 10.86
C GLU A 212 -8.08 13.91 12.32
N GLY A 213 -7.47 14.95 12.89
CA GLY A 213 -7.13 15.04 14.31
C GLY A 213 -5.64 15.02 14.63
N ALA A 214 -4.76 14.92 13.62
CA ALA A 214 -3.35 15.19 13.82
C ALA A 214 -3.08 16.69 14.05
N TRP A 215 -1.88 16.97 14.54
CA TRP A 215 -1.36 18.31 14.75
C TRP A 215 0.13 18.32 14.39
N ILE A 216 0.39 18.30 13.09
CA ILE A 216 1.71 18.38 12.49
C ILE A 216 1.98 19.84 12.14
N THR A 217 2.99 20.43 12.76
CA THR A 217 3.42 21.81 12.50
C THR A 217 4.56 21.87 11.50
N ASP A 218 4.79 23.04 10.93
CA ASP A 218 5.93 23.28 10.06
C ASP A 218 7.25 23.14 10.81
N TYR A 219 8.20 22.47 10.15
CA TYR A 219 9.52 22.22 10.69
C TYR A 219 10.58 22.74 9.73
N ALA A 220 11.33 23.75 10.18
CA ALA A 220 12.44 24.31 9.43
C ALA A 220 13.54 23.26 9.20
N GLY A 221 13.83 22.97 7.92
CA GLY A 221 14.84 22.00 7.53
C GLY A 221 14.37 20.57 7.57
N HIS A 222 13.20 20.29 7.01
CA HIS A 222 12.78 18.92 6.82
C HIS A 222 13.36 18.35 5.52
N VAL A 223 13.99 17.18 5.56
CA VAL A 223 14.27 16.41 4.33
C VAL A 223 13.11 15.44 4.09
N THR A 224 13.11 14.34 4.82
CA THR A 224 12.01 13.37 4.93
C THR A 224 12.13 12.62 6.26
N LYS A 225 11.09 11.89 6.68
CA LYS A 225 11.13 11.05 7.90
C LYS A 225 12.22 9.99 7.77
N MET A 226 13.09 9.84 8.77
CA MET A 226 14.15 8.83 8.75
C MET A 226 13.59 7.40 8.91
N VAL A 227 13.97 6.47 8.04
CA VAL A 227 13.70 5.03 8.19
C VAL A 227 15.02 4.31 8.42
N HIS A 228 15.32 4.04 9.68
CA HIS A 228 16.57 3.38 10.07
C HIS A 228 16.62 1.92 9.63
N ASP A 229 17.81 1.44 9.29
CA ASP A 229 18.12 0.04 9.04
C ASP A 229 18.68 -0.60 10.32
N PRO A 230 17.89 -1.46 11.00
CA PRO A 230 18.35 -2.10 12.23
C PRO A 230 19.63 -2.92 12.03
N ASP A 231 19.83 -3.54 10.87
CA ASP A 231 20.99 -4.40 10.61
C ASP A 231 22.27 -3.57 10.41
N ARG A 232 22.15 -2.36 9.82
CA ARG A 232 23.29 -1.43 9.70
C ARG A 232 23.65 -0.83 11.06
N ILE A 233 22.65 -0.47 11.86
CA ILE A 233 22.85 0.07 13.22
C ILE A 233 23.54 -0.97 14.11
N ARG A 234 23.10 -2.23 14.09
CA ARG A 234 23.71 -3.34 14.84
C ARG A 234 25.15 -3.65 14.46
N ARG A 235 25.62 -3.12 13.33
CA ARG A 235 26.96 -3.32 12.77
C ARG A 235 27.70 -1.99 12.56
N ALA A 236 27.32 -0.96 13.32
CA ALA A 236 27.89 0.37 13.16
C ALA A 236 29.41 0.41 13.36
N ALA A 237 29.99 -0.48 14.18
CA ALA A 237 31.44 -0.59 14.36
C ALA A 237 32.11 -1.46 13.28
N SER A 238 31.39 -2.45 12.73
CA SER A 238 31.91 -3.39 11.73
C SER A 238 30.96 -3.55 10.54
N PRO A 239 30.97 -2.60 9.58
CA PRO A 239 30.09 -2.64 8.40
C PRO A 239 30.24 -3.94 7.60
N PHE A 240 29.14 -4.36 6.97
CA PHE A 240 29.10 -5.59 6.19
C PHE A 240 30.09 -5.54 5.00
N ASP A 241 30.97 -6.54 4.94
CA ASP A 241 31.89 -6.77 3.81
C ASP A 241 31.41 -8.00 3.01
N PRO A 242 30.90 -7.80 1.77
CA PRO A 242 30.42 -8.88 0.91
C PRO A 242 31.46 -9.97 0.64
N ARG A 243 32.75 -9.64 0.76
CA ARG A 243 33.88 -10.55 0.51
C ARG A 243 34.19 -11.47 1.68
N LYS A 244 33.57 -11.25 2.85
CA LYS A 244 33.80 -12.02 4.08
C LYS A 244 32.57 -12.88 4.44
N PRO A 245 32.49 -14.15 3.99
CA PRO A 245 31.31 -15.01 4.18
C PRO A 245 30.95 -15.28 5.65
N ARG A 246 31.92 -15.18 6.58
CA ARG A 246 31.63 -15.26 8.04
C ARG A 246 30.80 -14.08 8.55
N GLY A 247 30.83 -12.92 7.89
CA GLY A 247 30.05 -11.74 8.25
C GLY A 247 28.55 -11.87 8.02
N TYR A 248 28.11 -12.90 7.28
CA TYR A 248 26.69 -13.20 7.06
C TYR A 248 26.02 -13.79 8.31
N PHE A 249 26.80 -14.35 9.24
CA PHE A 249 26.33 -15.00 10.47
C PHE A 249 26.69 -14.15 11.70
N TYR A 250 25.91 -13.10 11.98
CA TYR A 250 26.19 -12.19 13.09
C TYR A 250 25.28 -12.46 14.29
N LYS A 251 25.87 -12.52 15.49
CA LYS A 251 25.28 -13.07 16.73
C LYS A 251 24.64 -12.02 17.66
N GLY A 252 24.05 -10.95 17.12
CA GLY A 252 23.50 -9.82 17.90
C GLY A 252 24.46 -8.64 18.01
N PHE A 253 24.01 -7.49 18.54
CA PHE A 253 24.79 -6.24 18.59
C PHE A 253 25.78 -6.21 19.76
N THR A 254 26.88 -5.46 19.59
CA THR A 254 27.86 -5.24 20.67
C THR A 254 27.77 -3.83 21.26
N GLU A 255 28.36 -3.63 22.43
CA GLU A 255 28.53 -2.31 23.04
C GLU A 255 29.35 -1.37 22.14
N ALA A 256 30.32 -1.91 21.41
CA ALA A 256 31.10 -1.15 20.43
C ALA A 256 30.24 -0.65 19.27
N ASP A 257 29.23 -1.43 18.83
CA ASP A 257 28.28 -0.98 17.79
C ASP A 257 27.38 0.14 18.31
N ARG A 258 26.92 0.04 19.57
CA ARG A 258 26.16 1.12 20.23
C ARG A 258 26.98 2.41 20.28
N ALA A 259 28.20 2.34 20.81
CA ALA A 259 29.09 3.50 20.91
C ALA A 259 29.43 4.09 19.53
N ALA A 260 29.68 3.23 18.53
CA ALA A 260 29.97 3.67 17.16
C ALA A 260 28.76 4.37 16.52
N TRP A 261 27.54 3.88 16.72
CA TRP A 261 26.34 4.53 16.23
C TRP A 261 26.09 5.88 16.92
N VAL A 262 26.22 5.94 18.24
CA VAL A 262 26.08 7.20 19.02
C VAL A 262 27.07 8.24 18.50
N SER A 263 28.37 7.90 18.44
CA SER A 263 29.43 8.79 17.99
C SER A 263 29.20 9.31 16.56
N LYS A 264 28.84 8.41 15.62
CA LYS A 264 28.55 8.79 14.23
C LYS A 264 27.28 9.64 14.12
N THR A 265 26.28 9.40 14.96
CA THR A 265 25.05 10.20 14.98
C THR A 265 25.31 11.62 15.44
N LEU A 266 26.09 11.80 16.52
CA LEU A 266 26.47 13.11 17.08
C LEU A 266 27.21 14.01 16.08
N GLN A 267 27.91 13.42 15.11
CA GLN A 267 28.59 14.17 14.05
C GLN A 267 27.60 14.90 13.13
N HIS A 268 26.40 14.36 12.94
CA HIS A 268 25.43 14.85 11.96
C HIS A 268 24.27 15.66 12.56
N ILE A 269 23.96 15.47 13.85
CA ILE A 269 22.84 16.14 14.51
C ILE A 269 23.23 17.48 15.14
N ASP A 270 22.30 18.43 15.12
CA ASP A 270 22.38 19.64 15.92
C ASP A 270 22.04 19.28 17.37
N VAL A 271 23.07 19.01 18.17
CA VAL A 271 22.94 18.54 19.56
C VAL A 271 22.11 19.50 20.39
N LYS A 272 22.36 20.81 20.28
CA LYS A 272 21.66 21.83 21.05
C LYS A 272 20.18 21.87 20.68
N ARG A 273 19.86 21.84 19.38
CA ARG A 273 18.47 21.84 18.91
C ARG A 273 17.75 20.52 19.23
N THR A 274 18.50 19.41 19.31
CA THR A 274 17.96 18.07 19.52
C THR A 274 17.69 17.72 20.97
N PHE A 275 18.65 18.03 21.85
CA PHE A 275 18.62 17.61 23.24
C PHE A 275 18.64 18.78 24.23
N GLY A 276 18.73 20.02 23.74
CA GLY A 276 18.86 21.19 24.62
C GLY A 276 20.12 21.08 25.48
N GLY A 277 19.94 21.07 26.80
CA GLY A 277 21.00 20.88 27.79
C GLY A 277 21.17 19.44 28.29
N ALA A 278 20.39 18.47 27.79
CA ALA A 278 20.47 17.08 28.21
C ALA A 278 21.72 16.36 27.67
N ASP A 279 22.14 15.28 28.34
CA ASP A 279 23.25 14.43 27.90
C ASP A 279 22.89 13.70 26.60
N ALA A 280 23.42 14.21 25.49
CA ALA A 280 23.17 13.71 24.15
C ALA A 280 23.68 12.28 23.93
N GLU A 281 24.80 11.89 24.56
CA GLU A 281 25.35 10.54 24.43
C GLU A 281 24.44 9.53 25.12
N GLN A 282 24.00 9.86 26.35
CA GLN A 282 23.09 9.00 27.10
C GLN A 282 21.72 8.89 26.43
N ALA A 283 21.18 10.01 25.93
CA ALA A 283 19.91 10.03 25.22
C ALA A 283 19.95 9.15 23.96
N LEU A 284 20.98 9.30 23.12
CA LEU A 284 21.17 8.44 21.94
C LEU A 284 21.36 6.97 22.32
N ALA A 285 22.16 6.68 23.35
CA ALA A 285 22.36 5.31 23.82
C ALA A 285 21.04 4.65 24.27
N HIS A 286 20.10 5.41 24.82
CA HIS A 286 18.76 4.93 25.14
C HIS A 286 17.91 4.68 23.88
N MET A 287 17.97 5.60 22.90
CA MET A 287 17.26 5.47 21.62
C MET A 287 17.72 4.25 20.80
N TYR A 288 19.00 3.87 20.92
CA TYR A 288 19.60 2.75 20.18
C TYR A 288 18.84 1.42 20.36
N GLY A 289 18.37 1.12 21.57
CA GLY A 289 17.58 -0.10 21.84
C GLY A 289 16.30 -0.12 21.01
N GLY A 290 15.56 0.99 21.03
CA GLY A 290 14.33 1.14 20.27
C GLY A 290 14.53 1.04 18.76
N PHE A 291 15.62 1.57 18.22
CA PHE A 291 15.94 1.47 16.78
C PHE A 291 16.29 0.05 16.33
N ILE A 292 16.78 -0.79 17.25
CA ILE A 292 17.20 -2.16 16.99
C ILE A 292 16.04 -3.15 17.02
N ASP A 293 15.14 -3.03 17.99
CA ASP A 293 14.01 -3.94 18.16
C ASP A 293 12.74 -3.47 17.43
N GLY A 294 12.72 -2.20 16.99
CA GLY A 294 11.58 -1.60 16.31
C GLY A 294 10.47 -1.12 17.25
N SER A 295 10.69 -1.15 18.57
CA SER A 295 9.72 -0.70 19.58
C SER A 295 9.39 0.79 19.46
N HIS A 296 10.30 1.61 18.95
CA HIS A 296 10.03 3.03 18.62
C HIS A 296 8.98 3.22 17.50
N MET A 297 8.61 2.16 16.76
CA MET A 297 7.51 2.17 15.78
C MET A 297 6.18 1.73 16.38
N GLU A 298 6.15 1.47 17.69
CA GLU A 298 4.91 1.25 18.42
C GLU A 298 4.19 2.58 18.65
N PRO A 299 2.91 2.69 18.22
CA PRO A 299 2.06 3.80 18.63
C PRO A 299 1.64 3.67 20.11
N THR A 300 2.21 2.74 20.88
CA THR A 300 1.91 2.43 22.29
C THR A 300 2.95 2.89 23.30
N LEU A 301 3.99 3.64 22.89
CA LEU A 301 4.94 4.17 23.87
C LEU A 301 4.28 5.31 24.68
N GLU A 302 3.93 4.98 25.92
CA GLU A 302 3.73 5.94 27.00
C GLU A 302 4.95 6.86 27.07
N VAL A 303 4.79 8.10 26.62
CA VAL A 303 5.71 9.15 27.03
C VAL A 303 5.34 9.46 28.47
N THR A 304 6.25 9.11 29.38
CA THR A 304 6.23 9.55 30.77
C THR A 304 6.14 11.08 30.80
N GLY A 305 4.98 11.64 31.15
CA GLY A 305 4.85 13.07 31.43
C GLY A 305 3.49 13.73 31.16
N GLU A 306 2.68 13.25 30.21
CA GLU A 306 1.38 13.87 29.91
C GLU A 306 0.23 12.85 30.04
N PRO A 307 -0.94 13.21 30.60
CA PRO A 307 -2.13 12.37 30.56
C PRO A 307 -2.71 12.37 29.13
N GLY A 308 -2.06 11.63 28.23
CA GLY A 308 -2.48 11.41 26.86
C GLY A 308 -2.17 9.97 26.46
N VAL A 309 -3.21 9.13 26.37
CA VAL A 309 -3.08 7.74 25.93
C VAL A 309 -2.38 7.69 24.55
N PRO A 310 -1.41 6.78 24.30
CA PRO A 310 -0.72 6.67 23.02
C PRO A 310 -1.70 6.48 21.85
N ASN A 311 -1.71 7.40 20.87
CA ASN A 311 -2.65 7.36 19.74
C ASN A 311 -1.98 7.72 18.40
N ILE A 312 -2.59 7.32 17.27
CA ILE A 312 -2.02 7.59 15.93
C ILE A 312 -1.91 9.09 15.69
N ALA A 313 -2.92 9.87 16.07
CA ALA A 313 -2.89 11.33 15.98
C ALA A 313 -1.68 11.92 16.71
N GLY A 314 -1.45 11.54 17.96
CA GLY A 314 -0.30 11.93 18.75
C GLY A 314 1.00 11.48 18.11
N HIS A 315 1.12 10.20 17.71
CA HIS A 315 2.31 9.65 17.05
C HIS A 315 2.67 10.39 15.75
N VAL A 316 1.71 10.74 14.90
CA VAL A 316 2.01 11.55 13.69
C VAL A 316 2.34 13.00 14.03
N SER A 317 1.83 13.51 15.15
CA SER A 317 2.04 14.88 15.66
C SER A 317 3.31 15.03 16.50
N GLN A 318 3.99 13.93 16.83
CA GLN A 318 5.19 13.97 17.65
C GLN A 318 6.26 14.86 16.99
N LYS A 319 6.84 15.76 17.80
CA LYS A 319 8.01 16.54 17.40
C LYS A 319 9.14 15.56 17.06
N ARG A 320 9.87 15.84 15.98
CA ARG A 320 11.01 15.02 15.60
C ARG A 320 12.05 15.05 16.71
N THR A 321 12.53 13.88 17.09
CA THR A 321 13.51 13.71 18.17
C THR A 321 14.96 13.87 17.72
N LEU A 322 15.26 13.95 16.40
CA LEU A 322 16.60 14.20 15.87
C LEU A 322 16.58 15.37 14.89
N HIS A 323 17.35 16.42 15.18
CA HIS A 323 17.50 17.60 14.34
C HIS A 323 18.86 17.56 13.65
N TRP A 324 18.89 17.75 12.34
CA TRP A 324 20.11 17.64 11.53
C TRP A 324 20.76 19.01 11.36
N LYS A 325 22.10 19.05 11.30
CA LYS A 325 22.84 20.30 11.06
C LYS A 325 22.60 20.86 9.66
N SER A 326 22.52 19.96 8.67
CA SER A 326 22.34 20.32 7.27
C SER A 326 21.64 19.19 6.50
N ALA A 327 21.25 19.49 5.25
CA ALA A 327 20.78 18.47 4.31
C ALA A 327 21.86 17.41 4.04
N ASP A 328 23.13 17.83 3.91
CA ASP A 328 24.24 16.91 3.64
C ASP A 328 24.52 15.98 4.84
N ASP A 329 24.35 16.47 6.07
CA ASP A 329 24.45 15.64 7.27
C ASP A 329 23.33 14.60 7.34
N TRP A 330 22.11 14.99 6.98
CA TRP A 330 21.00 14.06 6.86
C TRP A 330 21.25 12.99 5.79
N LEU A 331 21.75 13.40 4.61
CA LEU A 331 22.06 12.48 3.49
C LEU A 331 23.20 11.53 3.85
N ALA A 332 24.27 12.04 4.49
CA ALA A 332 25.39 11.25 4.95
C ALA A 332 24.95 10.21 6.00
N TYR A 333 24.12 10.63 6.95
CA TYR A 333 23.54 9.72 7.93
C TYR A 333 22.64 8.67 7.27
N ASN A 334 21.74 9.07 6.36
CA ASN A 334 20.85 8.15 5.66
C ASN A 334 21.64 7.12 4.85
N LYS A 335 22.76 7.52 4.23
CA LYS A 335 23.64 6.59 3.53
C LYS A 335 24.27 5.56 4.47
N ALA A 336 24.64 5.97 5.69
CA ALA A 336 25.24 5.08 6.69
C ALA A 336 24.23 4.14 7.35
N PHE A 337 23.07 4.67 7.77
CA PHE A 337 22.14 3.98 8.67
C PHE A 337 20.69 3.95 8.20
N GLY A 338 20.37 4.59 7.06
CA GLY A 338 19.07 4.52 6.43
C GLY A 338 18.84 3.19 5.73
N ARG A 339 17.59 2.73 5.77
CA ARG A 339 17.12 1.52 5.08
C ARG A 339 16.77 1.80 3.63
N LEU A 340 16.28 3.01 3.35
CA LEU A 340 15.78 3.44 2.06
C LEU A 340 16.61 4.62 1.53
N GLU A 341 16.68 4.73 0.21
CA GLU A 341 17.20 5.94 -0.41
C GLU A 341 16.22 7.11 -0.16
N PRO A 342 16.67 8.37 -0.20
CA PRO A 342 15.87 9.54 0.14
C PRO A 342 14.50 9.61 -0.57
N THR A 343 14.45 9.34 -1.87
CA THR A 343 13.22 9.33 -2.68
C THR A 343 12.26 8.23 -2.22
N ASP A 344 12.77 7.01 -2.01
CA ASP A 344 11.97 5.87 -1.53
C ASP A 344 11.42 6.15 -0.13
N GLN A 345 12.22 6.80 0.70
CA GLN A 345 11.84 7.14 2.05
C GLN A 345 10.75 8.21 2.10
N TRP A 346 10.85 9.21 1.23
CA TRP A 346 9.80 10.21 1.04
C TRP A 346 8.49 9.60 0.52
N LEU A 347 8.57 8.74 -0.50
CA LEU A 347 7.40 7.99 -1.00
C LEU A 347 6.78 7.12 0.10
N LYS A 348 7.59 6.41 0.89
CA LYS A 348 7.10 5.62 2.04
C LYS A 348 6.41 6.51 3.08
N GLY A 349 6.87 7.74 3.25
CA GLY A 349 6.23 8.76 4.09
C GLY A 349 4.83 9.14 3.60
N LEU A 350 4.63 9.33 2.29
CA LEU A 350 3.29 9.52 1.71
C LEU A 350 2.41 8.29 1.91
N GLU A 351 2.93 7.09 1.67
CA GLU A 351 2.18 5.84 1.83
C GLU A 351 1.71 5.59 3.25
N SER A 352 2.59 5.78 4.23
CA SER A 352 2.26 5.65 5.65
C SER A 352 1.29 6.75 6.07
N GLY A 353 1.48 7.98 5.59
CA GLY A 353 0.54 9.07 5.81
C GLY A 353 -0.87 8.74 5.31
N ALA A 354 -1.00 8.13 4.13
CA ALA A 354 -2.29 7.77 3.54
C ALA A 354 -2.98 6.66 4.35
N ASN A 355 -2.23 5.68 4.86
CA ASN A 355 -2.75 4.66 5.78
C ASN A 355 -3.25 5.29 7.09
N HIS A 356 -2.47 6.19 7.70
CA HIS A 356 -2.87 6.87 8.94
C HIS A 356 -4.08 7.79 8.72
N TYR A 357 -4.11 8.52 7.60
CA TYR A 357 -5.25 9.36 7.21
C TYR A 357 -6.52 8.52 7.10
N ALA A 358 -6.48 7.40 6.37
CA ALA A 358 -7.64 6.52 6.22
C ALA A 358 -8.09 5.88 7.55
N LEU A 359 -7.15 5.49 8.41
CA LEU A 359 -7.46 4.98 9.75
C LEU A 359 -8.14 6.03 10.61
N MET A 360 -7.60 7.25 10.65
CA MET A 360 -8.19 8.34 11.43
C MET A 360 -9.53 8.77 10.86
N LYS A 361 -9.71 8.74 9.54
CA LYS A 361 -10.97 9.05 8.87
C LYS A 361 -12.10 8.10 9.28
N VAL A 362 -11.82 6.80 9.35
CA VAL A 362 -12.83 5.77 9.70
C VAL A 362 -12.99 5.58 11.21
N PHE A 363 -11.88 5.48 11.94
CA PHE A 363 -11.88 5.11 13.36
C PHE A 363 -11.59 6.28 14.30
N GLY A 364 -11.32 7.49 13.82
CA GLY A 364 -11.01 8.65 14.67
C GLY A 364 -9.54 8.76 15.07
N SER A 365 -9.22 9.77 15.88
CA SER A 365 -7.87 10.13 16.30
C SER A 365 -7.16 9.00 17.07
N LYS A 366 -7.95 8.09 17.67
CA LYS A 366 -7.51 6.90 18.42
C LYS A 366 -7.97 5.59 17.76
N PRO A 367 -7.44 5.24 16.59
CA PRO A 367 -8.01 4.15 15.79
C PRO A 367 -7.84 2.76 16.43
N ARG A 368 -6.79 2.51 17.21
CA ARG A 368 -6.56 1.22 17.88
C ARG A 368 -7.55 0.97 19.02
N GLU A 369 -7.81 2.00 19.82
CA GLU A 369 -8.80 2.00 20.90
C GLU A 369 -10.21 1.85 20.30
N ASN A 370 -10.57 2.69 19.34
CA ASN A 370 -11.90 2.65 18.72
C ASN A 370 -12.15 1.35 17.94
N PHE A 371 -11.11 0.73 17.38
CA PHE A 371 -11.20 -0.61 16.82
C PHE A 371 -11.46 -1.68 17.89
N ALA A 372 -10.76 -1.64 19.03
CA ALA A 372 -11.01 -2.55 20.14
C ALA A 372 -12.44 -2.38 20.68
N ASP A 373 -12.90 -1.13 20.80
CA ASP A 373 -14.24 -0.78 21.28
C ASP A 373 -15.33 -1.27 20.33
N ILE A 374 -15.17 -1.16 19.01
CA ILE A 374 -16.18 -1.66 18.07
C ILE A 374 -16.19 -3.19 18.00
N VAL A 375 -15.04 -3.85 18.16
CA VAL A 375 -14.97 -5.32 18.29
C VAL A 375 -15.70 -5.78 19.54
N LYS A 376 -15.42 -5.13 20.68
CA LYS A 376 -16.10 -5.40 21.95
C LYS A 376 -17.60 -5.14 21.85
N TYR A 377 -18.00 -4.02 21.24
CA TYR A 377 -19.41 -3.73 20.96
C TYR A 377 -20.08 -4.83 20.13
N GLY A 378 -19.41 -5.31 19.08
CA GLY A 378 -19.88 -6.43 18.26
C GLY A 378 -20.11 -7.70 19.10
N GLN A 379 -19.15 -8.06 19.95
CA GLN A 379 -19.23 -9.18 20.89
C GLN A 379 -20.38 -9.02 21.88
N ASP A 380 -20.44 -7.87 22.57
CA ASP A 380 -21.43 -7.56 23.59
C ASP A 380 -22.86 -7.58 23.02
N SER A 381 -23.02 -7.07 21.78
CA SER A 381 -24.30 -7.04 21.08
C SER A 381 -24.85 -8.42 20.66
N GLN A 382 -24.08 -9.49 20.87
CA GLN A 382 -24.43 -10.87 20.56
C GLN A 382 -24.33 -11.78 21.81
N MET A 383 -24.12 -11.24 23.01
CA MET A 383 -23.97 -12.02 24.23
C MET A 383 -25.15 -12.99 24.46
N GLY A 384 -24.81 -14.22 24.91
CA GLY A 384 -25.80 -15.28 25.15
C GLY A 384 -26.34 -15.98 23.89
N THR A 385 -25.83 -15.65 22.70
CA THR A 385 -26.27 -16.28 21.43
C THR A 385 -25.19 -17.18 20.82
N PRO A 386 -25.54 -18.20 20.00
CA PRO A 386 -24.56 -18.96 19.22
C PRO A 386 -23.67 -18.08 18.32
N GLN A 387 -24.20 -16.94 17.87
CA GLN A 387 -23.50 -15.97 17.04
C GLN A 387 -22.28 -15.36 17.76
N ARG A 388 -22.33 -15.25 19.10
CA ARG A 388 -21.19 -14.84 19.93
C ARG A 388 -19.95 -15.70 19.70
N LEU A 389 -20.15 -17.03 19.65
CA LEU A 389 -19.06 -18.00 19.47
C LEU A 389 -18.48 -17.94 18.06
N SER A 390 -19.32 -17.73 17.05
CA SER A 390 -18.82 -17.50 15.67
C SER A 390 -18.05 -16.19 15.57
N PHE A 391 -18.49 -15.13 16.25
CA PHE A 391 -17.78 -13.85 16.28
C PHE A 391 -16.41 -14.01 16.94
N ASP A 392 -16.30 -14.68 18.09
CA ASP A 392 -15.01 -14.89 18.78
C ASP A 392 -13.97 -15.60 17.90
N LYS A 393 -14.40 -16.61 17.13
CA LYS A 393 -13.54 -17.29 16.16
C LYS A 393 -13.02 -16.34 15.07
N ARG A 394 -13.68 -15.21 14.83
CA ARG A 394 -13.33 -14.21 13.81
C ARG A 394 -12.51 -13.05 14.32
N VAL A 395 -12.47 -12.83 15.63
CA VAL A 395 -11.66 -11.74 16.24
C VAL A 395 -10.19 -11.79 15.80
N PRO A 396 -9.48 -12.95 15.78
CA PRO A 396 -8.11 -13.01 15.28
C PRO A 396 -7.98 -12.57 13.82
N ALA A 397 -8.96 -12.89 12.98
CA ALA A 397 -8.95 -12.48 11.58
C ALA A 397 -9.20 -10.98 11.42
N LEU A 398 -10.01 -10.36 12.28
CA LEU A 398 -10.20 -8.91 12.31
C LEU A 398 -8.93 -8.21 12.79
N GLU A 399 -8.29 -8.71 13.83
CA GLU A 399 -7.01 -8.23 14.35
C GLU A 399 -5.90 -8.33 13.28
N ASN A 400 -5.83 -9.45 12.55
CA ASN A 400 -4.86 -9.63 11.46
C ASN A 400 -5.05 -8.60 10.35
N ARG A 401 -6.31 -8.27 9.99
CA ARG A 401 -6.61 -7.21 9.02
C ARG A 401 -6.20 -5.84 9.56
N TYR A 402 -6.54 -5.54 10.82
CA TYR A 402 -6.15 -4.29 11.47
C TYR A 402 -4.63 -4.12 11.46
N ARG A 403 -3.87 -5.15 11.83
CA ARG A 403 -2.40 -5.14 11.82
C ARG A 403 -1.80 -4.85 10.45
N VAL A 404 -2.44 -5.34 9.39
CA VAL A 404 -1.98 -5.10 8.01
C VAL A 404 -2.27 -3.66 7.58
N ILE A 405 -3.49 -3.14 7.81
CA ILE A 405 -3.85 -1.77 7.38
C ILE A 405 -3.12 -0.68 8.20
N SER A 406 -2.84 -0.95 9.48
CA SER A 406 -2.09 -0.06 10.37
C SER A 406 -0.58 -0.10 10.16
N GLY A 407 -0.08 -1.08 9.41
CA GLY A 407 1.36 -1.27 9.21
C GLY A 407 2.06 -1.93 10.41
N GLU A 408 1.32 -2.37 11.44
CA GLU A 408 1.88 -3.16 12.55
C GLU A 408 2.53 -4.46 12.06
N ALA A 409 1.95 -5.08 11.02
CA ALA A 409 2.50 -6.27 10.37
C ALA A 409 3.77 -5.97 9.54
N ASP A 410 3.99 -4.73 9.15
CA ASP A 410 5.16 -4.31 8.34
C ASP A 410 6.35 -3.92 9.20
N ARG A 411 6.22 -3.99 10.53
CA ARG A 411 7.33 -3.79 11.48
C ARG A 411 8.38 -4.88 11.24
N PRO A 412 9.62 -4.50 10.86
CA PRO A 412 10.66 -5.47 10.63
C PRO A 412 11.20 -5.99 11.97
N ILE A 413 10.98 -7.27 12.26
CA ILE A 413 11.81 -7.98 13.23
C ILE A 413 13.07 -8.40 12.51
N ALA A 414 14.21 -7.91 12.97
CA ALA A 414 15.49 -8.30 12.40
C ALA A 414 15.77 -9.78 12.72
N ASN A 415 15.64 -10.59 11.68
CA ASN A 415 15.92 -12.01 11.68
C ASN A 415 16.80 -12.32 10.47
N MET A 416 17.98 -12.90 10.73
CA MET A 416 18.98 -13.31 9.74
C MET A 416 18.38 -14.18 8.62
N TRP A 417 17.38 -15.00 8.95
CA TRP A 417 16.71 -15.88 7.98
C TRP A 417 15.85 -15.13 6.97
N SER A 418 15.38 -13.92 7.30
CA SER A 418 14.56 -13.12 6.38
C SER A 418 15.34 -12.74 5.12
N GLY A 419 16.60 -12.32 5.24
CA GLY A 419 17.45 -11.95 4.09
C GLY A 419 17.73 -13.13 3.16
N ILE A 420 18.07 -14.30 3.72
CA ILE A 420 18.35 -15.53 2.95
C ILE A 420 17.10 -16.04 2.25
N VAL A 421 15.99 -16.19 2.99
CA VAL A 421 14.74 -16.69 2.41
C VAL A 421 14.19 -15.71 1.38
N ASN A 422 14.30 -14.40 1.59
CA ASN A 422 13.94 -13.39 0.58
C ASN A 422 14.79 -13.53 -0.70
N GLY A 423 16.09 -13.84 -0.58
CA GLY A 423 16.97 -14.10 -1.71
C GLY A 423 16.59 -15.38 -2.47
N VAL A 424 16.31 -16.47 -1.76
CA VAL A 424 15.84 -17.74 -2.34
C VAL A 424 14.49 -17.55 -3.04
N MET A 425 13.54 -16.84 -2.41
CA MET A 425 12.24 -16.53 -3.02
C MET A 425 12.41 -15.65 -4.26
N ALA A 426 13.26 -14.63 -4.24
CA ALA A 426 13.53 -13.80 -5.41
C ALA A 426 14.04 -14.64 -6.58
N VAL A 427 15.02 -15.52 -6.32
CA VAL A 427 15.56 -16.45 -7.32
C VAL A 427 14.48 -17.43 -7.82
N GLN A 428 13.64 -17.99 -6.95
CA GLN A 428 12.53 -18.86 -7.33
C GLN A 428 11.48 -18.13 -8.18
N ARG A 429 11.21 -16.86 -7.90
CA ARG A 429 10.32 -16.04 -8.70
C ARG A 429 10.93 -15.75 -10.06
N TRP A 430 12.17 -15.30 -10.13
CA TRP A 430 12.82 -15.03 -11.41
C TRP A 430 12.85 -16.26 -12.29
N SER A 431 13.33 -17.38 -11.75
CA SER A 431 13.44 -18.67 -12.44
C SER A 431 12.12 -19.15 -13.01
N LYS A 432 11.03 -19.02 -12.24
CA LYS A 432 9.70 -19.51 -12.63
C LYS A 432 8.89 -18.49 -13.46
N LEU A 433 9.17 -17.19 -13.33
CA LEU A 433 8.38 -16.14 -13.99
C LEU A 433 8.89 -15.72 -15.39
N GLY A 434 9.95 -16.35 -15.92
CA GLY A 434 10.53 -16.02 -17.24
C GLY A 434 9.59 -16.16 -18.45
N PHE A 435 8.50 -16.94 -18.32
CA PHE A 435 7.44 -17.09 -19.32
C PHE A 435 6.08 -16.50 -18.89
N THR A 436 6.06 -15.71 -17.81
CA THR A 436 4.82 -15.13 -17.24
C THR A 436 4.13 -14.04 -18.06
N PRO A 437 4.74 -13.34 -19.03
CA PRO A 437 3.99 -12.38 -19.86
C PRO A 437 2.71 -12.99 -20.48
N PHE A 438 2.74 -14.29 -20.84
CA PHE A 438 1.55 -14.98 -21.35
C PHE A 438 0.51 -15.35 -20.29
N ALA A 439 0.90 -15.46 -19.02
CA ALA A 439 -0.07 -15.68 -17.94
C ALA A 439 -0.97 -14.44 -17.74
N MET A 440 -0.47 -13.24 -18.07
CA MET A 440 -1.22 -11.99 -17.98
C MET A 440 -2.32 -11.84 -19.05
N LEU A 441 -2.42 -12.77 -20.00
CA LEU A 441 -3.59 -12.87 -20.88
C LEU A 441 -4.87 -13.15 -20.08
N GLN A 442 -4.75 -13.84 -18.95
CA GLN A 442 -5.87 -14.13 -18.06
C GLN A 442 -6.50 -12.86 -17.47
N ASP A 443 -5.75 -11.77 -17.38
CA ASP A 443 -6.27 -10.48 -16.93
C ASP A 443 -7.39 -9.98 -17.85
N ASN A 444 -7.39 -10.33 -19.14
CA ASN A 444 -8.43 -9.86 -20.06
C ASN A 444 -9.82 -10.37 -19.65
N VAL A 445 -9.89 -11.56 -19.06
CA VAL A 445 -11.15 -12.15 -18.59
C VAL A 445 -11.66 -11.39 -17.37
N THR A 446 -10.76 -11.09 -16.43
CA THR A 446 -11.11 -10.37 -15.20
C THR A 446 -11.40 -8.90 -15.45
N ILE A 447 -10.61 -8.22 -16.29
CA ILE A 447 -10.89 -6.87 -16.80
C ILE A 447 -12.26 -6.84 -17.47
N SER A 448 -12.49 -7.73 -18.43
CA SER A 448 -13.76 -7.77 -19.14
C SER A 448 -14.93 -7.97 -18.20
N ARG A 449 -14.82 -8.92 -17.26
CA ARG A 449 -15.89 -9.19 -16.31
C ARG A 449 -16.14 -8.00 -15.40
N GLU A 450 -15.07 -7.35 -14.97
CA GLU A 450 -15.15 -6.16 -14.13
C GLU A 450 -15.83 -5.00 -14.88
N LEU A 451 -15.46 -4.75 -16.14
CA LEU A 451 -16.08 -3.72 -16.97
C LEU A 451 -17.58 -3.99 -17.25
N ALA A 452 -18.00 -5.26 -17.30
CA ALA A 452 -19.43 -5.60 -17.35
C ALA A 452 -20.19 -5.21 -16.08
N ASN A 453 -19.53 -5.19 -14.91
CA ASN A 453 -20.15 -4.68 -13.68
C ASN A 453 -20.41 -3.17 -13.73
N HIS A 454 -19.81 -2.46 -14.68
CA HIS A 454 -19.97 -1.03 -14.91
C HIS A 454 -20.87 -0.72 -16.11
N GLY A 455 -21.61 -1.70 -16.63
CA GLY A 455 -22.60 -1.49 -17.70
C GLY A 455 -22.01 -1.39 -19.11
N LEU A 456 -20.73 -1.72 -19.30
CA LEU A 456 -20.11 -1.70 -20.63
C LEU A 456 -20.54 -2.91 -21.46
N GLY A 457 -20.85 -2.64 -22.73
CA GLY A 457 -21.22 -3.67 -23.70
C GLY A 457 -20.02 -4.54 -24.08
N LEU A 458 -20.31 -5.69 -24.71
CA LEU A 458 -19.28 -6.65 -25.11
C LEU A 458 -18.22 -6.01 -26.02
N THR A 459 -18.61 -5.19 -27.00
CA THR A 459 -17.69 -4.52 -27.93
C THR A 459 -16.70 -3.58 -27.23
N GLU A 460 -17.17 -2.78 -26.28
CA GLU A 460 -16.37 -1.84 -25.50
C GLU A 460 -15.38 -2.60 -24.59
N ARG A 461 -15.85 -3.71 -23.99
CA ARG A 461 -15.02 -4.63 -23.21
C ARG A 461 -13.92 -5.25 -24.07
N TRP A 462 -14.23 -5.70 -25.29
CA TRP A 462 -13.24 -6.23 -26.24
C TRP A 462 -12.25 -5.17 -26.71
N SER A 463 -12.68 -3.93 -26.97
CA SER A 463 -11.74 -2.85 -27.34
C SER A 463 -10.74 -2.59 -26.23
N SER A 464 -11.20 -2.61 -24.97
CA SER A 464 -10.35 -2.46 -23.79
C SER A 464 -9.32 -3.58 -23.66
N MET A 465 -9.70 -4.83 -23.98
CA MET A 465 -8.76 -5.95 -23.97
C MET A 465 -7.56 -5.70 -24.90
N LEU A 466 -7.75 -5.09 -26.07
CA LEU A 466 -6.68 -4.83 -27.02
C LEU A 466 -5.92 -3.54 -26.70
N SER A 467 -6.64 -2.44 -26.44
CA SER A 467 -6.02 -1.15 -26.11
C SER A 467 -5.21 -1.21 -24.82
N GLY A 468 -5.59 -2.07 -23.87
CA GLY A 468 -4.89 -2.28 -22.60
C GLY A 468 -3.45 -2.77 -22.71
N TYR A 469 -3.00 -3.29 -23.85
CA TYR A 469 -1.60 -3.71 -24.03
C TYR A 469 -0.65 -2.54 -24.31
N PHE A 470 -1.17 -1.47 -24.90
CA PHE A 470 -0.36 -0.36 -25.39
C PHE A 470 -0.54 0.87 -24.50
N GLN A 471 0.55 1.61 -24.30
CA GLN A 471 0.48 2.92 -23.67
C GLN A 471 -0.15 3.91 -24.66
N GLY A 472 -0.96 4.86 -24.17
CA GLY A 472 -1.38 5.98 -25.01
C GLY A 472 -0.16 6.81 -25.44
N ALA A 473 -0.15 7.28 -26.68
CA ALA A 473 0.86 8.24 -27.12
C ALA A 473 0.77 9.54 -26.29
N GLU A 474 1.87 10.26 -26.15
CA GLU A 474 1.86 11.58 -25.50
C GLU A 474 0.82 12.48 -26.18
N GLY A 475 -0.04 13.13 -25.40
CA GLY A 475 -1.13 13.96 -25.90
C GLY A 475 -2.34 13.19 -26.48
N SER A 476 -2.35 11.86 -26.48
CA SER A 476 -3.55 11.09 -26.84
C SER A 476 -4.62 11.16 -25.75
N ALA A 477 -5.90 10.98 -26.12
CA ALA A 477 -6.98 10.89 -25.14
C ALA A 477 -6.73 9.85 -24.04
N LYS A 478 -6.09 8.73 -24.37
CA LYS A 478 -5.75 7.70 -23.38
C LYS A 478 -4.74 8.21 -22.35
N ALA A 479 -3.75 9.00 -22.77
CA ALA A 479 -2.77 9.60 -21.87
C ALA A 479 -3.42 10.70 -21.00
N GLU A 480 -4.24 11.56 -21.59
CA GLU A 480 -4.91 12.64 -20.86
C GLU A 480 -5.86 12.12 -19.76
N VAL A 481 -6.68 11.10 -20.06
CA VAL A 481 -7.52 10.48 -19.02
C VAL A 481 -6.69 9.72 -17.99
N ALA A 482 -5.58 9.10 -18.40
CA ALA A 482 -4.68 8.43 -17.48
C ALA A 482 -4.06 9.42 -16.48
N ASP A 483 -3.74 10.65 -16.90
CA ASP A 483 -3.27 11.73 -16.04
C ASP A 483 -4.37 12.16 -15.05
N LEU A 484 -5.59 12.42 -15.52
CA LEU A 484 -6.72 12.80 -14.64
C LEU A 484 -7.05 11.74 -13.58
N LEU A 485 -6.87 10.46 -13.93
CA LEU A 485 -7.11 9.33 -13.06
C LEU A 485 -5.84 8.83 -12.36
N HIS A 486 -4.71 9.55 -12.44
CA HIS A 486 -3.41 9.14 -11.90
C HIS A 486 -3.06 7.65 -12.13
N THR A 487 -3.34 7.14 -13.32
CA THR A 487 -3.24 5.70 -13.62
C THR A 487 -1.86 5.32 -14.14
N GLY A 488 -1.43 4.08 -13.93
CA GLY A 488 -0.13 3.59 -14.43
C GLY A 488 1.10 4.15 -13.71
N ILE A 489 0.91 5.07 -12.75
CA ILE A 489 1.98 5.76 -12.01
C ILE A 489 2.53 4.90 -10.87
N LEU A 490 1.65 4.32 -10.06
CA LEU A 490 2.04 3.56 -8.86
C LEU A 490 2.87 2.30 -9.16
N GLY A 491 2.58 1.56 -10.24
CA GLY A 491 3.38 0.38 -10.59
C GLY A 491 4.65 0.70 -11.38
N ARG A 492 4.74 1.86 -12.04
CA ARG A 492 6.03 2.37 -12.56
C ARG A 492 7.00 2.73 -11.43
N LEU A 493 6.44 3.27 -10.34
CA LEU A 493 7.13 3.69 -9.12
C LEU A 493 7.64 2.54 -8.25
N ARG A 494 6.77 1.59 -7.90
CA ARG A 494 7.13 0.44 -7.04
C ARG A 494 7.74 -0.73 -7.80
N GLY A 495 7.63 -0.74 -9.13
CA GLY A 495 7.78 -1.93 -9.95
C GLY A 495 6.61 -2.90 -9.75
N VAL A 496 6.40 -3.85 -10.69
CA VAL A 496 5.32 -4.88 -10.60
C VAL A 496 5.55 -5.87 -9.48
N THR A 497 6.60 -5.71 -8.68
CA THR A 497 6.85 -6.57 -7.51
C THR A 497 5.61 -6.66 -6.62
N ALA A 498 4.85 -5.58 -6.42
CA ALA A 498 3.61 -5.58 -5.63
C ALA A 498 2.52 -6.56 -6.13
N ARG A 499 2.53 -6.89 -7.43
CA ARG A 499 1.59 -7.85 -8.05
C ARG A 499 2.02 -9.30 -7.84
N PHE A 500 3.33 -9.57 -7.75
CA PHE A 500 3.91 -10.91 -7.60
C PHE A 500 4.53 -11.14 -6.20
N ASP A 501 4.41 -10.17 -5.30
CA ASP A 501 4.92 -10.15 -3.95
C ASP A 501 4.07 -9.22 -3.07
N ILE A 502 3.57 -9.75 -1.97
CA ILE A 502 2.75 -9.04 -0.98
C ILE A 502 3.64 -8.36 0.08
N SER A 503 4.96 -8.57 0.02
CA SER A 503 5.90 -7.91 0.92
C SER A 503 6.23 -6.48 0.48
N ASP A 504 6.09 -5.54 1.41
CA ASP A 504 6.44 -4.14 1.20
C ASP A 504 7.91 -3.99 0.80
N ALA A 505 8.13 -3.08 -0.17
CA ALA A 505 9.38 -2.67 -0.81
C ALA A 505 10.65 -3.25 -0.17
N ARG A 506 11.23 -4.22 -0.86
CA ARG A 506 12.55 -4.77 -0.52
C ARG A 506 13.61 -3.71 -0.82
N ALA A 507 14.35 -3.28 0.20
CA ALA A 507 15.58 -2.53 -0.01
C ALA A 507 16.72 -3.49 -0.36
N GLY A 508 17.59 -3.10 -1.29
CA GLY A 508 18.81 -3.84 -1.62
C GLY A 508 18.96 -4.22 -3.10
N THR A 509 20.12 -4.80 -3.42
CA THR A 509 20.52 -5.17 -4.80
C THR A 509 19.59 -6.18 -5.45
N MET A 510 19.06 -7.14 -4.67
CA MET A 510 18.16 -8.17 -5.18
C MET A 510 16.85 -7.58 -5.71
N ALA A 511 16.27 -6.59 -5.02
CA ALA A 511 15.05 -5.93 -5.46
C ALA A 511 15.26 -5.13 -6.76
N LYS A 512 16.42 -4.51 -6.93
CA LYS A 512 16.79 -3.80 -8.17
C LYS A 512 16.88 -4.75 -9.36
N VAL A 513 17.45 -5.94 -9.18
CA VAL A 513 17.51 -6.98 -10.22
C VAL A 513 16.11 -7.49 -10.57
N GLU A 514 15.25 -7.72 -9.56
CA GLU A 514 13.87 -8.16 -9.79
C GLU A 514 13.05 -7.13 -10.58
N ASN A 515 13.12 -5.86 -10.16
CA ASN A 515 12.47 -4.76 -10.87
C ASN A 515 12.99 -4.62 -12.30
N HIS A 516 14.30 -4.76 -12.52
CA HIS A 516 14.87 -4.72 -13.87
C HIS A 516 14.39 -5.90 -14.72
N PHE A 517 14.35 -7.12 -14.18
CA PHE A 517 13.82 -8.29 -14.86
C PHE A 517 12.35 -8.11 -15.27
N PHE A 518 11.50 -7.56 -14.39
CA PHE A 518 10.09 -7.29 -14.71
C PHE A 518 9.90 -6.17 -15.74
N LYS A 519 10.76 -5.13 -15.72
CA LYS A 519 10.78 -4.11 -16.77
C LYS A 519 11.24 -4.70 -18.11
N TRP A 520 12.31 -5.49 -18.12
CA TRP A 520 12.88 -6.10 -19.31
C TRP A 520 11.93 -7.12 -19.96
N THR A 521 11.17 -7.86 -19.17
CA THR A 521 10.13 -8.79 -19.68
C THR A 521 8.85 -8.09 -20.15
N GLY A 522 8.73 -6.77 -20.00
CA GLY A 522 7.56 -5.98 -20.39
C GLY A 522 6.34 -6.12 -19.46
N MET A 523 6.43 -6.92 -18.39
CA MET A 523 5.30 -7.15 -17.47
C MET A 523 4.87 -5.88 -16.73
N THR A 524 5.81 -4.96 -16.47
CA THR A 524 5.51 -3.62 -15.92
C THR A 524 4.67 -2.78 -16.84
N ALA A 525 5.09 -2.62 -18.08
CA ALA A 525 4.32 -1.85 -19.04
C ALA A 525 2.93 -2.48 -19.23
N MET A 526 2.86 -3.81 -19.41
CA MET A 526 1.59 -4.50 -19.66
C MET A 526 0.61 -4.43 -18.49
N THR A 527 1.07 -4.60 -17.24
CA THR A 527 0.20 -4.48 -16.05
C THR A 527 -0.37 -3.08 -15.93
N GLU A 528 0.50 -2.07 -16.02
CA GLU A 528 0.11 -0.68 -15.83
C GLU A 528 -0.80 -0.19 -16.97
N ASN A 529 -0.50 -0.55 -18.23
CA ASN A 529 -1.32 -0.17 -19.38
C ASN A 529 -2.74 -0.77 -19.29
N LYS A 530 -2.85 -2.02 -18.81
CA LYS A 530 -4.14 -2.69 -18.61
C LYS A 530 -4.94 -2.06 -17.47
N ARG A 531 -4.28 -1.73 -16.36
CA ARG A 531 -4.94 -1.04 -15.24
C ARG A 531 -5.43 0.34 -15.66
N ALA A 532 -4.56 1.13 -16.30
CA ALA A 532 -4.88 2.44 -16.81
C ALA A 532 -6.07 2.40 -17.79
N ASP A 533 -6.09 1.42 -18.69
CA ASP A 533 -7.20 1.25 -19.61
C ASP A 533 -8.50 0.82 -18.90
N ALA A 534 -8.43 -0.13 -17.96
CA ALA A 534 -9.59 -0.55 -17.19
C ALA A 534 -10.22 0.61 -16.38
N GLU A 535 -9.40 1.39 -15.68
CA GLU A 535 -9.85 2.56 -14.92
C GLU A 535 -10.41 3.66 -15.83
N ARG A 536 -9.77 3.92 -16.97
CA ARG A 536 -10.30 4.82 -18.02
C ARG A 536 -11.66 4.36 -18.51
N MET A 537 -11.83 3.06 -18.77
CA MET A 537 -13.10 2.50 -19.23
C MET A 537 -14.19 2.57 -18.16
N MET A 538 -13.84 2.44 -16.87
CA MET A 538 -14.78 2.69 -15.76
C MET A 538 -15.22 4.16 -15.74
N ALA A 539 -14.29 5.11 -15.89
CA ALA A 539 -14.61 6.54 -15.96
C ALA A 539 -15.48 6.88 -17.18
N TYR A 540 -15.20 6.24 -18.33
CA TYR A 540 -16.02 6.33 -19.54
C TYR A 540 -17.43 5.78 -19.32
N ALA A 541 -17.55 4.62 -18.66
CA ALA A 541 -18.84 4.02 -18.36
C ALA A 541 -19.73 4.94 -17.51
N MET A 542 -19.14 5.65 -16.54
CA MET A 542 -19.83 6.70 -15.80
C MET A 542 -20.26 7.84 -16.72
N GLY A 543 -19.37 8.30 -17.60
CA GLY A 543 -19.64 9.34 -18.59
C GLY A 543 -20.86 9.05 -19.48
N LYS A 544 -21.07 7.80 -19.88
CA LYS A 544 -22.27 7.36 -20.64
C LYS A 544 -23.58 7.56 -19.88
N ASN A 545 -23.52 7.71 -18.56
CA ASN A 545 -24.66 7.93 -17.69
C ASN A 545 -24.78 9.39 -17.21
N ARG A 546 -23.96 10.31 -17.73
CA ARG A 546 -24.07 11.74 -17.40
C ARG A 546 -25.49 12.24 -17.71
N GLY A 547 -26.05 13.01 -16.78
CA GLY A 547 -27.40 13.58 -16.90
C GLY A 547 -28.55 12.63 -16.55
N LYS A 548 -28.28 11.33 -16.31
CA LYS A 548 -29.29 10.39 -15.82
C LYS A 548 -29.46 10.50 -14.30
N ALA A 549 -30.69 10.27 -13.83
CA ALA A 549 -30.93 10.11 -12.40
C ALA A 549 -30.27 8.82 -11.88
N PHE A 550 -29.92 8.76 -10.59
CA PHE A 550 -29.23 7.59 -10.03
C PHE A 550 -30.06 6.30 -10.15
N ALA A 551 -31.38 6.41 -10.04
CA ALA A 551 -32.31 5.29 -10.21
C ALA A 551 -32.39 4.75 -11.66
N GLU A 552 -31.91 5.51 -12.64
CA GLU A 552 -31.86 5.13 -14.05
C GLU A 552 -30.53 4.45 -14.42
N LEU A 553 -29.59 4.36 -13.47
CA LEU A 553 -28.38 3.57 -13.63
C LEU A 553 -28.74 2.08 -13.65
N GLY A 554 -27.96 1.29 -14.39
CA GLY A 554 -28.10 -0.16 -14.32
C GLY A 554 -27.88 -0.68 -12.90
N ALA A 555 -28.54 -1.80 -12.57
CA ALA A 555 -28.54 -2.34 -11.20
C ALA A 555 -27.14 -2.74 -10.70
N ASP A 556 -26.22 -3.10 -11.61
CA ASP A 556 -24.84 -3.41 -11.24
C ASP A 556 -24.04 -2.13 -10.98
N GLU A 557 -24.21 -1.12 -11.83
CA GLU A 557 -23.54 0.18 -11.76
C GLU A 557 -23.92 0.95 -10.49
N GLY A 558 -25.23 1.04 -10.21
CA GLY A 558 -25.73 1.67 -8.98
C GLY A 558 -25.17 1.00 -7.73
N ARG A 559 -25.19 -0.34 -7.68
CA ARG A 559 -24.61 -1.10 -6.56
C ARG A 559 -23.12 -0.87 -6.39
N MET A 560 -22.37 -0.79 -7.49
CA MET A 560 -20.93 -0.52 -7.44
C MET A 560 -20.64 0.88 -6.90
N LEU A 561 -21.41 1.90 -7.28
CA LEU A 561 -21.27 3.25 -6.73
C LEU A 561 -21.66 3.31 -5.24
N GLU A 562 -22.77 2.68 -4.88
CA GLU A 562 -23.25 2.61 -3.49
C GLU A 562 -22.27 1.89 -2.57
N ALA A 563 -21.59 0.85 -3.06
CA ALA A 563 -20.55 0.14 -2.31
C ALA A 563 -19.41 1.08 -1.88
N PHE A 564 -19.19 2.18 -2.60
CA PHE A 564 -18.21 3.23 -2.27
C PHE A 564 -18.86 4.48 -1.64
N GLY A 565 -20.13 4.39 -1.23
CA GLY A 565 -20.87 5.48 -0.61
C GLY A 565 -21.19 6.63 -1.57
N ILE A 566 -21.27 6.36 -2.88
CA ILE A 566 -21.75 7.29 -3.89
C ILE A 566 -23.20 6.89 -4.21
N GLY A 567 -24.16 7.53 -3.56
CA GLY A 567 -25.58 7.30 -3.82
C GLY A 567 -26.19 8.44 -4.62
N ASP A 568 -27.52 8.49 -4.63
CA ASP A 568 -28.32 9.47 -5.37
C ASP A 568 -27.92 10.93 -5.15
N LYS A 569 -27.60 11.31 -3.89
CA LYS A 569 -27.22 12.68 -3.55
C LYS A 569 -25.83 13.04 -4.04
N GLU A 570 -24.85 12.16 -3.83
CA GLU A 570 -23.50 12.36 -4.33
C GLU A 570 -23.47 12.38 -5.86
N TRP A 571 -24.23 11.49 -6.50
CA TRP A 571 -24.36 11.45 -7.96
C TRP A 571 -25.00 12.71 -8.52
N SER A 572 -26.09 13.17 -7.90
CA SER A 572 -26.75 14.41 -8.31
C SER A 572 -25.82 15.61 -8.16
N LEU A 573 -25.05 15.68 -7.06
CA LEU A 573 -24.04 16.71 -6.87
C LEU A 573 -22.95 16.66 -7.94
N LEU A 574 -22.42 15.47 -8.27
CA LEU A 574 -21.42 15.33 -9.33
C LEU A 574 -21.94 15.82 -10.69
N ASN A 575 -23.23 15.66 -10.97
CA ASN A 575 -23.84 16.13 -12.22
C ASN A 575 -24.01 17.66 -12.30
N THR A 576 -23.79 18.42 -11.21
CA THR A 576 -23.81 19.90 -11.27
C THR A 576 -22.51 20.47 -11.82
N ALA A 577 -21.39 19.75 -11.70
CA ALA A 577 -20.12 20.14 -12.28
C ALA A 577 -19.99 19.70 -13.75
N GLU A 578 -19.15 20.41 -14.49
CA GLU A 578 -18.73 19.98 -15.82
C GLU A 578 -17.81 18.76 -15.72
N TRP A 579 -18.11 17.70 -16.47
CA TRP A 579 -17.27 16.50 -16.56
C TRP A 579 -16.26 16.63 -17.70
N ASN A 580 -15.17 15.88 -17.63
CA ASN A 580 -14.12 15.94 -18.65
C ASN A 580 -14.60 15.30 -19.96
N THR A 581 -14.51 16.05 -21.06
CA THR A 581 -14.81 15.57 -22.40
C THR A 581 -13.55 15.60 -23.26
N ILE A 582 -13.06 14.42 -23.65
CA ILE A 582 -11.80 14.24 -24.38
C ILE A 582 -12.10 13.40 -25.62
N GLU A 583 -11.74 13.91 -26.81
CA GLU A 583 -12.04 13.30 -28.11
C GLU A 583 -13.52 12.88 -28.28
N GLY A 584 -14.44 13.71 -27.79
CA GLY A 584 -15.89 13.47 -27.88
C GLY A 584 -16.44 12.43 -26.89
N GLN A 585 -15.59 11.85 -26.04
CA GLN A 585 -16.00 10.94 -24.97
C GLN A 585 -16.02 11.67 -23.63
N THR A 586 -17.02 11.40 -22.81
CA THR A 586 -17.16 12.01 -21.48
C THR A 586 -16.66 11.05 -20.40
N TYR A 587 -15.99 11.60 -19.39
CA TYR A 587 -15.39 10.85 -18.29
C TYR A 587 -15.73 11.50 -16.94
N LEU A 588 -16.15 10.70 -15.98
CA LEU A 588 -16.17 11.11 -14.58
C LEU A 588 -14.81 10.81 -13.96
N THR A 589 -14.11 11.82 -13.48
CA THR A 589 -12.79 11.69 -12.86
C THR A 589 -12.76 12.45 -11.53
N PRO A 590 -11.86 12.11 -10.59
CA PRO A 590 -11.86 12.69 -9.25
C PRO A 590 -11.74 14.23 -9.17
N ASP A 591 -11.10 14.87 -10.15
CA ASP A 591 -10.99 16.33 -10.24
C ASP A 591 -12.35 17.03 -10.46
N VAL A 592 -13.35 16.33 -11.01
CA VAL A 592 -14.72 16.87 -11.16
C VAL A 592 -15.28 17.31 -9.81
N ALA A 593 -15.03 16.55 -8.75
CA ALA A 593 -15.47 16.91 -7.41
C ALA A 593 -14.80 18.20 -6.88
N GLN A 594 -13.59 18.52 -7.36
CA GLN A 594 -12.89 19.76 -6.98
C GLN A 594 -13.46 21.00 -7.68
N ARG A 595 -14.20 20.82 -8.78
CA ARG A 595 -14.84 21.91 -9.56
C ARG A 595 -16.25 22.28 -9.10
N LEU A 596 -16.79 21.58 -8.10
CA LEU A 596 -18.13 21.87 -7.57
C LEU A 596 -18.20 23.28 -6.98
N SER A 597 -19.29 24.01 -7.27
CA SER A 597 -19.53 25.34 -6.72
C SER A 597 -19.75 25.30 -5.20
N ASN A 598 -19.52 26.41 -4.49
CA ASN A 598 -19.82 26.48 -3.05
C ASN A 598 -21.32 26.28 -2.80
N ASP A 599 -22.18 26.85 -3.65
CA ASP A 599 -23.63 26.80 -3.49
C ASP A 599 -24.19 25.37 -3.60
N ASP A 600 -23.69 24.58 -4.56
CA ASP A 600 -24.10 23.19 -4.74
C ASP A 600 -23.67 22.31 -3.56
N VAL A 601 -22.44 22.50 -3.09
CA VAL A 601 -21.91 21.78 -1.93
C VAL A 601 -22.69 22.14 -0.66
N ASP A 602 -23.06 23.42 -0.51
CA ASP A 602 -23.87 23.89 0.60
C ASP A 602 -25.28 23.29 0.58
N ALA A 603 -25.92 23.24 -0.58
CA ALA A 603 -27.21 22.57 -0.77
C ALA A 603 -27.12 21.08 -0.43
N TYR A 604 -26.07 20.41 -0.92
CA TYR A 604 -25.82 18.99 -0.62
C TYR A 604 -25.65 18.74 0.88
N LEU A 605 -24.81 19.53 1.56
CA LEU A 605 -24.57 19.41 3.00
C LEU A 605 -25.84 19.66 3.82
N LYS A 606 -26.66 20.66 3.46
CA LYS A 606 -27.98 20.92 4.07
C LYS A 606 -28.93 19.75 3.84
N SER A 607 -28.96 19.20 2.63
CA SER A 607 -29.86 18.09 2.25
C SER A 607 -29.60 16.80 3.03
N ARG A 608 -28.40 16.61 3.61
CA ARG A 608 -28.09 15.38 4.36
C ARG A 608 -28.93 15.20 5.63
N GLY A 609 -29.48 16.28 6.21
CA GLY A 609 -30.38 16.25 7.36
C GLY A 609 -29.72 15.90 8.71
N SER A 610 -29.48 16.91 9.55
CA SER A 610 -29.33 16.92 11.03
C SER A 610 -28.29 16.06 11.80
N ILE A 611 -27.48 16.78 12.60
CA ILE A 611 -26.99 16.48 13.99
C ILE A 611 -25.84 15.45 14.19
N SER A 612 -25.32 14.85 13.12
CA SER A 612 -24.21 13.89 13.24
C SER A 612 -22.80 14.51 13.16
N ASP A 613 -22.62 15.52 12.30
CA ASP A 613 -21.30 16.04 11.89
C ASP A 613 -21.03 17.48 12.35
N GLN A 614 -21.83 18.01 13.28
CA GLN A 614 -21.79 19.43 13.66
C GLN A 614 -21.79 19.66 15.18
N ALA A 615 -20.65 19.42 15.82
CA ALA A 615 -20.37 20.01 17.14
C ALA A 615 -19.60 21.35 17.05
N THR A 616 -19.13 21.73 15.86
CA THR A 616 -18.43 23.01 15.61
C THR A 616 -19.14 23.84 14.56
N SER A 617 -19.70 23.20 13.53
CA SER A 617 -20.32 23.92 12.42
C SER A 617 -21.76 24.37 12.71
N SER A 618 -22.52 23.77 13.64
CA SER A 618 -23.95 24.10 13.86
C SER A 618 -24.18 25.44 14.56
N VAL A 619 -23.23 25.90 15.39
CA VAL A 619 -23.29 27.21 16.04
C VAL A 619 -22.79 28.30 15.09
N MET A 620 -21.71 28.07 14.33
CA MET A 620 -21.25 29.02 13.31
C MET A 620 -22.16 29.08 12.07
N LEU A 621 -22.70 27.96 11.56
CA LEU A 621 -23.66 27.95 10.43
C LEU A 621 -24.90 28.79 10.73
N ARG A 622 -25.39 28.72 11.98
CA ARG A 622 -26.56 29.49 12.43
C ARG A 622 -26.28 30.97 12.60
N MET A 623 -25.01 31.35 12.81
CA MET A 623 -24.60 32.76 12.97
C MET A 623 -24.10 33.40 11.66
N ALA A 624 -23.57 32.62 10.71
CA ALA A 624 -22.89 33.13 9.52
C ALA A 624 -23.76 33.15 8.25
N GLY A 625 -24.83 32.36 8.14
CA GLY A 625 -25.65 32.29 6.91
C GLY A 625 -25.03 31.48 5.75
N HIS A 626 -23.75 31.11 5.84
CA HIS A 626 -22.98 30.32 4.86
C HIS A 626 -22.21 29.20 5.57
N ILE A 627 -21.86 28.11 4.87
CA ILE A 627 -20.95 27.09 5.41
C ILE A 627 -19.50 27.63 5.32
N PRO A 628 -18.64 27.46 6.35
CA PRO A 628 -17.23 27.85 6.25
C PRO A 628 -16.55 27.19 5.05
N THR A 629 -15.72 27.93 4.31
CA THR A 629 -15.00 27.44 3.11
C THR A 629 -14.28 26.11 3.35
N GLU A 630 -13.70 25.93 4.53
CA GLU A 630 -13.05 24.68 4.94
C GLU A 630 -13.96 23.45 4.89
N ALA A 631 -15.25 23.59 5.24
CA ALA A 631 -16.19 22.47 5.23
C ALA A 631 -16.67 22.14 3.82
N ALA A 632 -16.81 23.13 2.94
CA ALA A 632 -17.07 22.91 1.52
C ALA A 632 -15.87 22.19 0.85
N ASP A 633 -14.65 22.64 1.14
CA ASP A 633 -13.43 22.00 0.61
C ASP A 633 -13.27 20.56 1.09
N ARG A 634 -13.58 20.28 2.36
CA ARG A 634 -13.61 18.90 2.88
C ARG A 634 -14.64 18.04 2.14
N ALA A 635 -15.83 18.56 1.86
CA ALA A 635 -16.84 17.81 1.14
C ALA A 635 -16.41 17.47 -0.30
N ARG A 636 -15.73 18.40 -1.00
CA ARG A 636 -15.11 18.15 -2.30
C ARG A 636 -14.02 17.08 -2.21
N GLN A 637 -13.12 17.20 -1.24
CA GLN A 637 -12.03 16.25 -1.01
C GLN A 637 -12.55 14.85 -0.67
N ASP A 638 -13.60 14.75 0.16
CA ASP A 638 -14.22 13.48 0.51
C ASP A 638 -14.87 12.79 -0.70
N LEU A 639 -15.55 13.57 -1.54
CA LEU A 639 -16.16 13.05 -2.75
C LEU A 639 -15.10 12.63 -3.79
N ALA A 640 -14.05 13.42 -3.97
CA ALA A 640 -12.89 13.06 -4.78
C ALA A 640 -12.24 11.77 -4.26
N LEU A 641 -12.06 11.66 -2.93
CA LEU A 641 -11.47 10.49 -2.29
C LEU A 641 -12.33 9.22 -2.49
N LYS A 642 -13.66 9.33 -2.48
CA LYS A 642 -14.55 8.20 -2.82
C LYS A 642 -14.33 7.74 -4.27
N LEU A 643 -14.21 8.67 -5.22
CA LEU A 643 -13.90 8.34 -6.62
C LEU A 643 -12.50 7.72 -6.74
N TRP A 644 -11.50 8.27 -6.04
CA TRP A 644 -10.15 7.70 -5.98
C TRP A 644 -10.16 6.27 -5.43
N ALA A 645 -10.85 6.04 -4.32
CA ALA A 645 -11.00 4.72 -3.71
C ALA A 645 -11.73 3.75 -4.65
N TYR A 646 -12.81 4.21 -5.30
CA TYR A 646 -13.56 3.43 -6.29
C TYR A 646 -12.67 2.98 -7.46
N TYR A 647 -12.05 3.92 -8.20
CA TYR A 647 -11.25 3.55 -9.38
C TYR A 647 -10.06 2.68 -9.01
N SER A 648 -9.35 3.01 -7.92
CA SER A 648 -8.17 2.26 -7.51
C SER A 648 -8.50 0.85 -7.02
N GLU A 649 -9.52 0.68 -6.19
CA GLU A 649 -9.95 -0.63 -5.69
C GLU A 649 -10.49 -1.48 -6.84
N ARG A 650 -11.43 -0.95 -7.65
CA ARG A 650 -11.97 -1.69 -8.82
C ARG A 650 -10.91 -1.96 -9.87
N GLY A 651 -9.92 -1.09 -10.03
CA GLY A 651 -8.73 -1.31 -10.86
C GLY A 651 -7.92 -2.53 -10.42
N GLN A 652 -7.81 -2.80 -9.11
CA GLN A 652 -7.18 -4.03 -8.60
C GLN A 652 -8.08 -5.28 -8.72
N TYR A 653 -9.39 -5.13 -8.97
CA TYR A 653 -10.29 -6.23 -9.30
C TYR A 653 -10.19 -6.59 -10.78
N ALA A 654 -10.05 -5.57 -11.65
CA ALA A 654 -9.81 -5.74 -13.07
C ALA A 654 -8.44 -6.36 -13.35
N VAL A 655 -7.37 -5.76 -12.83
CA VAL A 655 -6.01 -6.31 -12.87
C VAL A 655 -5.69 -6.86 -11.50
N LEU A 656 -5.85 -8.17 -11.34
CA LEU A 656 -5.77 -8.85 -10.04
C LEU A 656 -4.45 -8.54 -9.32
N GLU A 657 -4.56 -7.71 -8.29
CA GLU A 657 -3.50 -7.41 -7.34
C GLU A 657 -3.96 -7.72 -5.91
N PRO A 658 -3.11 -8.35 -5.10
CA PRO A 658 -3.43 -8.59 -3.70
C PRO A 658 -3.47 -7.27 -2.92
N GLY A 659 -4.56 -7.06 -2.16
CA GLY A 659 -4.73 -5.93 -1.26
C GLY A 659 -4.47 -6.31 0.20
N ALA A 660 -4.92 -5.44 1.11
CA ALA A 660 -4.78 -5.66 2.56
C ALA A 660 -5.51 -6.92 3.04
N ARG A 661 -6.64 -7.26 2.41
CA ARG A 661 -7.42 -8.46 2.73
C ARG A 661 -6.64 -9.74 2.45
N GLU A 662 -6.09 -9.86 1.25
CA GLU A 662 -5.31 -11.02 0.82
C GLU A 662 -4.02 -11.14 1.64
N LYS A 663 -3.36 -10.00 1.95
CA LYS A 663 -2.19 -9.96 2.84
C LYS A 663 -2.53 -10.48 4.24
N ALA A 664 -3.66 -10.08 4.81
CA ALA A 664 -4.11 -10.56 6.11
C ALA A 664 -4.45 -12.06 6.11
N ILE A 665 -5.08 -12.55 5.03
CA ILE A 665 -5.41 -13.99 4.87
C ILE A 665 -4.14 -14.82 4.72
N LEU A 666 -3.23 -14.43 3.82
CA LEU A 666 -2.06 -15.25 3.49
C LEU A 666 -0.99 -15.18 4.58
N TYR A 667 -0.76 -14.02 5.18
CA TYR A 667 0.30 -13.84 6.17
C TYR A 667 -0.19 -13.74 7.60
N GLN A 668 -1.50 -13.87 7.85
CA GLN A 668 -2.07 -14.01 9.19
C GLN A 668 -1.67 -12.86 10.14
N GLY A 669 -1.53 -11.63 9.62
CA GLY A 669 -1.11 -10.47 10.41
C GLY A 669 0.27 -10.60 11.07
N THR A 670 1.09 -11.56 10.64
CA THR A 670 2.40 -11.82 11.24
C THR A 670 3.39 -10.71 10.89
N GLN A 671 4.20 -10.30 11.87
CA GLN A 671 5.22 -9.28 11.70
C GLN A 671 6.28 -9.71 10.68
N GLN A 672 6.68 -8.76 9.83
CA GLN A 672 7.67 -8.97 8.80
C GLN A 672 9.00 -9.45 9.38
N GLY A 673 9.51 -10.57 8.85
CA GLY A 673 10.77 -11.16 9.30
C GLY A 673 10.67 -12.13 10.47
N SER A 674 9.51 -12.21 11.15
CA SER A 674 9.26 -13.29 12.12
C SER A 674 9.37 -14.67 11.46
N PRO A 675 9.79 -15.73 12.18
CA PRO A 675 9.93 -17.08 11.61
C PRO A 675 8.66 -17.58 10.91
N LEU A 676 7.48 -17.37 11.54
CA LEU A 676 6.20 -17.73 10.96
C LEU A 676 5.91 -16.95 9.67
N ASN A 677 6.18 -15.64 9.65
CA ASN A 677 6.00 -14.81 8.45
C ASN A 677 6.88 -15.28 7.29
N VAL A 678 8.16 -15.55 7.57
CA VAL A 678 9.12 -16.04 6.58
C VAL A 678 8.66 -17.37 5.98
N ALA A 679 8.16 -18.27 6.82
CA ALA A 679 7.69 -19.57 6.38
C ALA A 679 6.38 -19.51 5.59
N LEU A 680 5.40 -18.71 6.05
CA LEU A 680 4.16 -18.44 5.30
C LEU A 680 4.46 -17.82 3.93
N ARG A 681 5.41 -16.88 3.84
CA ARG A 681 5.84 -16.30 2.56
C ARG A 681 6.41 -17.35 1.61
N LEU A 682 7.28 -18.23 2.10
CA LEU A 682 7.90 -19.29 1.29
C LEU A 682 6.85 -20.28 0.74
N LEU A 683 5.88 -20.67 1.56
CA LEU A 683 4.85 -21.64 1.20
C LEU A 683 3.78 -21.03 0.30
N LEU A 684 3.33 -19.81 0.61
CA LEU A 684 2.14 -19.21 -0.01
C LEU A 684 2.45 -18.26 -1.17
N GLN A 685 3.72 -18.05 -1.53
CA GLN A 685 4.11 -17.19 -2.67
C GLN A 685 3.37 -17.54 -3.98
N PHE A 686 3.08 -18.82 -4.24
CA PHE A 686 2.37 -19.25 -5.46
C PHE A 686 0.84 -19.32 -5.30
N LYS A 687 0.32 -19.01 -4.11
CA LYS A 687 -1.12 -19.00 -3.79
C LYS A 687 -1.74 -17.60 -3.83
N GLN A 688 -0.93 -16.56 -4.04
CA GLN A 688 -1.36 -15.16 -4.10
C GLN A 688 -2.38 -14.90 -5.22
N PHE A 689 -2.08 -15.36 -6.45
CA PHE A 689 -2.97 -15.16 -7.59
C PHE A 689 -4.31 -15.90 -7.43
N PRO A 690 -4.35 -17.20 -7.08
CA PRO A 690 -5.60 -17.88 -6.77
C PRO A 690 -6.38 -17.21 -5.62
N ALA A 691 -5.71 -16.80 -4.53
CA ALA A 691 -6.35 -16.10 -3.43
C ALA A 691 -7.05 -14.82 -3.91
N THR A 692 -6.34 -13.99 -4.68
CA THR A 692 -6.84 -12.72 -5.23
C THR A 692 -7.99 -12.95 -6.22
N MET A 693 -7.89 -13.96 -7.09
CA MET A 693 -8.95 -14.35 -8.01
C MET A 693 -10.24 -14.71 -7.24
N ILE A 694 -10.11 -15.45 -6.14
CA ILE A 694 -11.24 -15.86 -5.31
C ILE A 694 -11.85 -14.66 -4.57
N THR A 695 -11.03 -13.88 -3.89
CA THR A 695 -11.52 -12.79 -3.04
C THR A 695 -12.07 -11.62 -3.85
N LYS A 696 -11.60 -11.40 -5.08
CA LYS A 696 -12.01 -10.26 -5.92
C LYS A 696 -12.99 -10.68 -7.01
N SER A 697 -12.52 -11.39 -8.04
CA SER A 697 -13.33 -11.71 -9.23
C SER A 697 -14.50 -12.65 -8.90
N TRP A 698 -14.20 -13.81 -8.33
CA TRP A 698 -15.24 -14.78 -7.97
C TRP A 698 -16.11 -14.28 -6.82
N GLY A 699 -15.49 -13.64 -5.83
CA GLY A 699 -16.19 -13.04 -4.70
C GLY A 699 -17.22 -12.00 -5.15
N THR A 700 -16.91 -11.20 -6.18
CA THR A 700 -17.87 -10.26 -6.77
C THR A 700 -19.03 -11.01 -7.43
N GLU A 701 -18.76 -12.05 -8.22
CA GLU A 701 -19.84 -12.78 -8.90
C GLU A 701 -20.76 -13.56 -7.95
N ILE A 702 -20.19 -14.19 -6.94
CA ILE A 702 -20.92 -15.04 -6.00
C ILE A 702 -21.65 -14.20 -4.96
N TYR A 703 -20.96 -13.23 -4.38
CA TYR A 703 -21.45 -12.49 -3.21
C TYR A 703 -21.92 -11.07 -3.53
N GLY A 704 -21.64 -10.52 -4.72
CA GLY A 704 -21.94 -9.14 -5.14
C GLY A 704 -23.41 -8.79 -5.38
N GLY A 705 -24.35 -9.56 -4.83
CA GLY A 705 -25.78 -9.25 -4.90
C GLY A 705 -26.52 -9.69 -6.16
N ARG A 706 -25.84 -10.31 -7.15
CA ARG A 706 -26.53 -10.98 -8.28
C ARG A 706 -27.21 -12.26 -7.82
N THR A 707 -28.42 -12.51 -8.30
CA THR A 707 -29.23 -13.70 -8.03
C THR A 707 -29.59 -14.43 -9.33
N GLY A 708 -29.95 -15.71 -9.24
CA GLY A 708 -30.42 -16.51 -10.36
C GLY A 708 -29.45 -16.60 -11.54
N LEU A 709 -29.97 -16.40 -12.76
CA LEU A 709 -29.24 -16.55 -14.03
C LEU A 709 -28.06 -15.57 -14.18
N GLY A 710 -28.16 -14.36 -13.61
CA GLY A 710 -27.07 -13.37 -13.71
C GLY A 710 -25.79 -13.79 -13.00
N ARG A 711 -25.93 -14.47 -11.84
CA ARG A 711 -24.79 -15.06 -11.12
C ARG A 711 -24.15 -16.20 -11.92
N ILE A 712 -24.98 -17.08 -12.47
CA ILE A 712 -24.52 -18.23 -13.25
C ILE A 712 -23.81 -17.75 -14.51
N ALA A 713 -24.39 -16.80 -15.25
CA ALA A 713 -23.79 -16.24 -16.45
C ALA A 713 -22.42 -15.61 -16.19
N GLY A 714 -22.29 -14.80 -15.12
CA GLY A 714 -21.03 -14.17 -14.74
C GLY A 714 -19.94 -15.19 -14.38
N LEU A 715 -20.28 -16.24 -13.64
CA LEU A 715 -19.37 -17.34 -13.35
C LEU A 715 -19.01 -18.10 -14.63
N THR A 716 -19.99 -18.51 -15.44
CA THR A 716 -19.75 -19.23 -16.70
C THR A 716 -18.80 -18.45 -17.61
N GLU A 717 -18.95 -17.13 -17.72
CA GLU A 717 -18.05 -16.29 -18.51
C GLU A 717 -16.61 -16.31 -17.96
N LEU A 718 -16.41 -16.23 -16.65
CA LEU A 718 -15.08 -16.37 -16.04
C LEU A 718 -14.45 -17.74 -16.35
N ILE A 719 -15.23 -18.81 -16.31
CA ILE A 719 -14.77 -20.19 -16.51
C ILE A 719 -14.39 -20.43 -17.96
N VAL A 720 -15.30 -20.10 -18.88
CA VAL A 720 -15.09 -20.26 -20.32
C VAL A 720 -13.97 -19.33 -20.79
N GLY A 721 -14.01 -18.05 -20.37
CA GLY A 721 -12.98 -17.07 -20.70
C GLY A 721 -11.60 -17.51 -20.22
N SER A 722 -11.45 -17.89 -18.94
CA SER A 722 -10.15 -18.32 -18.41
C SER A 722 -9.60 -19.57 -19.08
N THR A 723 -10.49 -20.50 -19.46
CA THR A 723 -10.13 -21.69 -20.24
C THR A 723 -9.61 -21.31 -21.63
N ILE A 724 -10.35 -20.47 -22.37
CA ILE A 724 -9.97 -20.02 -23.73
C ILE A 724 -8.63 -19.27 -23.70
N PHE A 725 -8.48 -18.29 -22.81
CA PHE A 725 -7.22 -17.56 -22.67
C PHE A 725 -6.10 -18.47 -22.12
N GLY A 726 -6.45 -19.56 -21.43
CA GLY A 726 -5.51 -20.57 -20.96
C GLY A 726 -4.95 -21.39 -22.10
N VAL A 727 -5.82 -21.81 -23.03
CA VAL A 727 -5.43 -22.46 -24.28
C VAL A 727 -4.56 -21.52 -25.12
N LEU A 728 -4.96 -20.25 -25.28
CA LEU A 728 -4.16 -19.27 -26.01
C LEU A 728 -2.77 -19.07 -25.38
N ALA A 729 -2.70 -18.98 -24.05
CA ALA A 729 -1.42 -18.90 -23.34
C ALA A 729 -0.58 -20.18 -23.49
N ASN A 730 -1.21 -21.35 -23.66
CA ASN A 730 -0.51 -22.60 -23.99
C ASN A 730 0.06 -22.55 -25.40
N PHE A 731 -0.72 -22.12 -26.39
CA PHE A 731 -0.24 -21.94 -27.76
C PHE A 731 0.96 -21.01 -27.82
N LEU A 732 0.87 -19.81 -27.24
CA LEU A 732 1.99 -18.86 -27.24
C LEU A 732 3.23 -19.40 -26.54
N ASN A 733 3.07 -20.15 -25.44
CA ASN A 733 4.18 -20.77 -24.72
C ASN A 733 4.82 -21.92 -25.52
N GLN A 734 4.02 -22.71 -26.23
CA GLN A 734 4.50 -23.77 -27.12
C GLN A 734 5.27 -23.16 -28.30
N THR A 735 4.70 -22.17 -28.98
CA THR A 735 5.38 -21.42 -30.05
C THR A 735 6.71 -20.86 -29.56
N ALA A 736 6.71 -20.21 -28.40
CA ALA A 736 7.93 -19.66 -27.83
C ALA A 736 9.02 -20.71 -27.60
N LYS A 737 8.64 -21.95 -27.25
CA LYS A 737 9.55 -23.09 -27.04
C LYS A 737 9.95 -23.81 -28.34
N GLY A 738 9.56 -23.32 -29.51
CA GLY A 738 9.79 -24.01 -30.78
C GLY A 738 8.91 -25.24 -30.99
N GLN A 739 7.83 -25.36 -30.21
CA GLN A 739 6.84 -26.44 -30.30
C GLN A 739 5.72 -26.08 -31.27
N ASP A 740 5.14 -27.07 -31.95
CA ASP A 740 3.93 -26.87 -32.75
C ASP A 740 2.74 -26.65 -31.82
N PRO A 741 2.21 -25.41 -31.76
CA PRO A 741 1.11 -25.09 -30.86
C PRO A 741 -0.19 -25.78 -31.28
N THR A 742 -0.29 -26.25 -32.53
CA THR A 742 -1.52 -26.83 -33.08
C THR A 742 -1.66 -28.32 -32.80
N THR A 743 -0.56 -29.03 -32.55
CA THR A 743 -0.56 -30.48 -32.37
C THR A 743 -1.42 -30.93 -31.20
N GLN A 744 -1.30 -30.27 -30.05
CA GLN A 744 -2.07 -30.65 -28.86
C GLN A 744 -3.58 -30.41 -29.09
N TRP A 745 -3.95 -29.30 -29.74
CA TRP A 745 -5.35 -29.00 -30.07
C TRP A 745 -5.93 -29.97 -31.10
N LYS A 746 -5.16 -30.32 -32.14
CA LYS A 746 -5.58 -31.26 -33.19
C LYS A 746 -5.71 -32.69 -32.68
N ASN A 747 -4.72 -33.15 -31.91
CA ASN A 747 -4.58 -34.56 -31.55
C ASN A 747 -5.22 -34.88 -30.19
N GLN A 748 -5.29 -33.91 -29.27
CA GLN A 748 -5.82 -34.08 -27.91
C GLN A 748 -6.64 -32.86 -27.45
N PRO A 749 -7.75 -32.50 -28.13
CA PRO A 749 -8.51 -31.28 -27.86
C PRO A 749 -9.03 -31.18 -26.42
N VAL A 750 -9.48 -32.31 -25.84
CA VAL A 750 -9.93 -32.36 -24.43
C VAL A 750 -8.78 -32.04 -23.48
N GLN A 751 -7.58 -32.57 -23.74
CA GLN A 751 -6.40 -32.29 -22.93
C GLN A 751 -5.89 -30.86 -23.13
N ALA A 752 -6.07 -30.29 -24.33
CA ALA A 752 -5.82 -28.87 -24.58
C ALA A 752 -6.76 -27.99 -23.73
N LEU A 753 -8.05 -28.31 -23.68
CA LEU A 753 -9.03 -27.61 -22.83
C LEU A 753 -8.71 -27.77 -21.33
N ILE A 754 -8.44 -28.99 -20.86
CA ILE A 754 -8.06 -29.24 -19.46
C ILE A 754 -6.79 -28.48 -19.11
N SER A 755 -5.76 -28.52 -19.96
CA SER A 755 -4.51 -27.79 -19.69
C SER A 755 -4.70 -26.27 -19.73
N GLY A 756 -5.57 -25.76 -20.59
CA GLY A 756 -5.95 -24.34 -20.62
C GLY A 756 -6.69 -23.93 -19.35
N PHE A 757 -7.67 -24.72 -18.94
CA PHE A 757 -8.42 -24.56 -17.70
C PHE A 757 -7.52 -24.60 -16.44
N LEU A 758 -6.61 -25.58 -16.35
CA LEU A 758 -5.63 -25.68 -15.27
C LEU A 758 -4.74 -24.44 -15.20
N ARG A 759 -4.32 -23.93 -16.36
CA ARG A 759 -3.50 -22.72 -16.45
C ARG A 759 -4.27 -21.43 -16.18
N GLY A 760 -5.58 -21.42 -16.41
CA GLY A 760 -6.49 -20.33 -16.03
C GLY A 760 -6.56 -20.08 -14.52
N GLY A 761 -5.93 -20.93 -13.70
CA GLY A 761 -5.68 -20.68 -12.29
C GLY A 761 -6.86 -20.98 -11.36
N ALA A 762 -7.96 -21.50 -11.89
CA ALA A 762 -9.18 -21.79 -11.12
C ALA A 762 -9.39 -23.29 -10.81
N ALA A 763 -8.56 -24.19 -11.35
CA ALA A 763 -8.68 -25.66 -11.22
C ALA A 763 -9.01 -26.20 -9.82
N SER A 764 -8.32 -25.68 -8.79
CA SER A 764 -8.51 -26.12 -7.40
C SER A 764 -9.85 -25.70 -6.79
N ILE A 765 -10.55 -24.74 -7.40
CA ILE A 765 -11.80 -24.16 -6.88
C ILE A 765 -13.01 -24.92 -7.46
N TYR A 766 -12.89 -25.44 -8.68
CA TYR A 766 -13.97 -26.13 -9.37
C TYR A 766 -14.37 -27.46 -8.73
N GLY A 767 -13.42 -28.19 -8.13
CA GLY A 767 -13.70 -29.43 -7.41
C GLY A 767 -14.72 -29.19 -6.29
N ASP A 768 -14.48 -28.19 -5.45
CA ASP A 768 -15.31 -27.90 -4.27
C ASP A 768 -16.66 -27.26 -4.62
N PHE A 769 -16.70 -26.47 -5.71
CA PHE A 769 -17.96 -25.88 -6.21
C PHE A 769 -18.89 -26.95 -6.83
N LEU A 770 -18.34 -27.87 -7.62
CA LEU A 770 -19.10 -28.97 -8.23
C LEU A 770 -19.58 -30.00 -7.20
N LEU A 771 -18.84 -30.16 -6.10
CA LEU A 771 -19.19 -31.07 -4.99
C LEU A 771 -20.18 -30.46 -3.99
N GLY A 772 -20.58 -29.19 -4.15
CA GLY A 772 -21.63 -28.57 -3.35
C GLY A 772 -21.26 -28.25 -1.89
N GLU A 773 -19.98 -28.41 -1.50
CA GLU A 773 -19.49 -28.16 -0.13
C GLU A 773 -19.35 -26.66 0.20
N TRP A 774 -19.60 -25.78 -0.77
CA TRP A 774 -19.31 -24.35 -0.69
C TRP A 774 -20.37 -23.51 0.04
N SER A 775 -21.19 -24.10 0.93
CA SER A 775 -22.37 -23.44 1.48
C SER A 775 -22.21 -22.98 2.94
N ARG A 776 -22.57 -21.69 3.15
CA ARG A 776 -22.95 -20.97 4.39
C ARG A 776 -21.84 -20.13 5.05
N PHE A 777 -21.99 -18.80 4.88
CA PHE A 777 -21.22 -17.71 5.51
C PHE A 777 -19.80 -17.46 4.98
N GLY A 778 -19.66 -16.88 3.78
CA GLY A 778 -18.58 -15.94 3.36
C GLY A 778 -17.10 -16.29 3.58
N MET A 779 -16.78 -17.48 4.09
CA MET A 779 -15.47 -17.89 4.61
C MET A 779 -14.86 -19.09 3.87
N SER A 780 -15.64 -19.81 3.07
CA SER A 780 -15.17 -21.03 2.38
C SER A 780 -13.96 -20.78 1.49
N ALA A 781 -13.85 -19.61 0.88
CA ALA A 781 -12.73 -19.21 0.02
C ALA A 781 -11.35 -19.27 0.68
N ALA A 782 -11.22 -18.76 1.92
CA ALA A 782 -9.94 -18.69 2.61
C ALA A 782 -9.61 -20.00 3.34
N ASP A 783 -10.63 -20.67 3.88
CA ASP A 783 -10.49 -21.96 4.58
C ASP A 783 -10.15 -23.09 3.59
N THR A 784 -10.73 -23.09 2.38
CA THR A 784 -10.34 -23.99 1.27
C THR A 784 -8.91 -23.72 0.79
N LEU A 785 -8.48 -22.45 0.77
CA LEU A 785 -7.15 -22.09 0.27
C LEU A 785 -6.03 -22.40 1.28
N LEU A 786 -6.35 -22.39 2.58
CA LEU A 786 -5.38 -22.60 3.67
C LEU A 786 -5.50 -23.98 4.35
N GLY A 787 -6.60 -24.72 4.19
CA GLY A 787 -6.78 -26.07 4.77
C GLY A 787 -6.81 -26.10 6.31
N PRO A 788 -7.02 -27.27 6.95
CA PRO A 788 -6.98 -27.41 8.40
C PRO A 788 -5.56 -27.14 8.92
N THR A 789 -5.39 -25.95 9.47
CA THR A 789 -4.12 -25.28 9.75
C THR A 789 -3.19 -26.02 10.71
N ALA A 790 -3.71 -26.91 11.56
CA ALA A 790 -2.91 -27.64 12.55
C ALA A 790 -1.84 -28.57 11.93
N GLY A 791 -2.15 -29.24 10.80
CA GLY A 791 -1.19 -30.14 10.13
C GLY A 791 -0.05 -29.42 9.43
N GLN A 792 -0.27 -28.16 9.03
CA GLN A 792 0.74 -27.33 8.37
C GLN A 792 1.77 -26.77 9.36
N PHE A 793 1.41 -26.56 10.63
CA PHE A 793 2.36 -26.10 11.67
C PHE A 793 3.45 -27.15 11.98
N ASN A 794 3.11 -28.44 11.96
CA ASN A 794 4.11 -29.51 12.12
C ASN A 794 5.02 -29.63 10.89
N ALA A 795 4.47 -29.55 9.68
CA ALA A 795 5.26 -29.49 8.45
C ALA A 795 6.14 -28.22 8.35
N LEU A 796 5.70 -27.11 8.95
CA LEU A 796 6.45 -25.86 9.09
C LEU A 796 7.64 -26.01 10.04
N ALA A 797 7.46 -26.72 11.16
CA ALA A 797 8.54 -27.05 12.08
C ALA A 797 9.56 -28.00 11.43
N GLU A 798 9.09 -29.02 10.70
CA GLU A 798 9.93 -29.98 9.96
C GLU A 798 10.73 -29.31 8.82
N LEU A 799 10.09 -28.47 8.00
CA LEU A 799 10.75 -27.70 6.94
C LEU A 799 11.78 -26.70 7.51
N TRP A 800 11.49 -26.10 8.68
CA TRP A 800 12.42 -25.25 9.40
C TRP A 800 13.61 -26.05 9.95
N THR A 801 13.40 -27.23 10.50
CA THR A 801 14.49 -28.13 10.92
C THR A 801 15.33 -28.62 9.73
N ASP A 802 14.73 -28.94 8.58
CA ASP A 802 15.47 -29.38 7.40
C ASP A 802 16.23 -28.23 6.70
N ALA A 803 15.70 -27.01 6.72
CA ALA A 803 16.38 -25.83 6.19
C ALA A 803 17.55 -25.36 7.09
N THR A 804 17.45 -25.56 8.40
CA THR A 804 18.50 -25.20 9.38
C THR A 804 19.56 -26.29 9.52
N HIS A 805 19.20 -27.56 9.32
CA HIS A 805 20.10 -28.70 9.28
C HIS A 805 20.36 -29.12 7.82
N MET A 806 21.11 -28.30 7.07
CA MET A 806 21.64 -28.70 5.75
C MET A 806 22.46 -30.00 5.88
N LYS A 807 21.81 -31.15 5.68
CA LYS A 807 22.47 -32.45 5.58
C LYS A 807 23.42 -32.39 4.38
N LYS A 808 24.72 -32.36 4.68
CA LYS A 808 25.79 -32.53 3.68
C LYS A 808 25.63 -33.91 3.03
N GLY A 809 25.28 -33.98 1.75
CA GLY A 809 25.20 -35.25 1.03
C GLY A 809 24.89 -35.14 -0.46
N ALA A 810 25.93 -35.34 -1.26
CA ALA A 810 26.02 -35.45 -2.72
C ALA A 810 24.77 -35.78 -3.57
N ALA A 811 24.42 -34.82 -4.44
CA ALA A 811 23.93 -35.04 -5.81
C ALA A 811 24.40 -33.87 -6.70
N THR A 812 25.69 -33.53 -6.62
CA THR A 812 26.19 -32.16 -6.78
C THR A 812 26.45 -31.69 -8.20
N GLY A 813 26.47 -32.56 -9.22
CA GLY A 813 26.75 -32.15 -10.62
C GLY A 813 25.49 -31.76 -11.39
N ALA A 814 24.60 -32.72 -11.61
CA ALA A 814 23.35 -32.50 -12.34
C ALA A 814 22.35 -31.61 -11.59
N LEU A 815 22.32 -31.67 -10.25
CA LEU A 815 21.51 -30.76 -9.42
C LEU A 815 22.09 -29.35 -9.43
N ALA A 816 23.42 -29.17 -9.38
CA ALA A 816 24.03 -27.84 -9.46
C ALA A 816 23.91 -27.25 -10.86
N VAL A 817 24.10 -28.04 -11.93
CA VAL A 817 23.86 -27.57 -13.31
C VAL A 817 22.38 -27.26 -13.52
N ARG A 818 21.45 -28.07 -12.99
CA ARG A 818 20.01 -27.77 -13.01
C ARG A 818 19.66 -26.55 -12.16
N MET A 819 20.29 -26.37 -11.00
CA MET A 819 20.08 -25.20 -10.14
C MET A 819 20.66 -23.94 -10.75
N VAL A 820 21.87 -23.97 -11.31
CA VAL A 820 22.46 -22.84 -12.03
C VAL A 820 21.60 -22.55 -13.25
N ARG A 821 21.34 -23.52 -14.14
CA ARG A 821 20.47 -23.35 -15.33
C ARG A 821 19.07 -22.82 -15.01
N SER A 822 18.41 -23.37 -13.98
CA SER A 822 17.06 -22.93 -13.62
C SER A 822 17.04 -21.57 -12.93
N ASN A 823 18.15 -21.15 -12.31
CA ASN A 823 18.22 -19.92 -11.52
C ASN A 823 19.11 -18.81 -12.11
N THR A 824 19.72 -19.00 -13.28
CA THR A 824 20.48 -17.91 -13.95
C THR A 824 19.48 -16.86 -14.44
N PRO A 825 19.53 -15.62 -13.90
CA PRO A 825 18.66 -14.55 -14.36
C PRO A 825 18.83 -14.28 -15.86
N TYR A 826 17.78 -13.79 -16.52
CA TYR A 826 17.72 -13.40 -17.94
C TYR A 826 17.78 -14.53 -18.98
N LEU A 827 18.49 -15.64 -18.71
CA LEU A 827 18.55 -16.79 -19.64
C LEU A 827 17.24 -17.57 -19.72
N ASN A 828 16.38 -17.45 -18.72
CA ASN A 828 15.10 -18.16 -18.65
C ASN A 828 13.94 -17.42 -19.31
N THR A 829 14.23 -16.30 -19.97
CA THR A 829 13.26 -15.42 -20.60
C THR A 829 12.81 -15.93 -21.95
N ILE A 830 11.63 -15.51 -22.39
CA ILE A 830 11.05 -15.99 -23.65
C ILE A 830 11.96 -15.80 -24.88
N TYR A 831 12.70 -14.68 -24.94
CA TYR A 831 13.53 -14.33 -26.09
C TYR A 831 14.86 -15.09 -26.10
N LEU A 832 15.42 -15.42 -24.93
CA LEU A 832 16.77 -16.00 -24.82
C LEU A 832 16.75 -17.51 -24.55
N ARG A 833 15.72 -18.01 -23.86
CA ARG A 833 15.67 -19.40 -23.40
C ARG A 833 15.67 -20.39 -24.55
N THR A 834 14.86 -20.16 -25.57
CA THR A 834 14.74 -21.08 -26.71
C THR A 834 16.04 -21.11 -27.51
N ALA A 835 16.65 -19.96 -27.76
CA ALA A 835 17.95 -19.88 -28.41
C ALA A 835 19.02 -20.64 -27.60
N PHE A 836 19.07 -20.45 -26.28
CA PHE A 836 20.02 -21.14 -25.41
C PHE A 836 19.74 -22.66 -25.28
N ASP A 837 18.48 -23.06 -25.24
CA ASP A 837 18.07 -24.47 -25.20
C ASP A 837 18.55 -25.18 -26.48
N TYR A 838 18.34 -24.58 -27.66
CA TYR A 838 18.75 -25.14 -28.95
C TYR A 838 20.26 -25.09 -29.21
N MET A 839 20.96 -24.02 -28.82
CA MET A 839 22.40 -23.86 -29.11
C MET A 839 23.32 -24.59 -28.13
N VAL A 840 22.93 -24.65 -26.86
CA VAL A 840 23.82 -25.11 -25.78
C VAL A 840 23.20 -26.30 -25.05
N THR A 841 21.94 -26.18 -24.66
CA THR A 841 21.42 -27.10 -23.66
C THR A 841 21.11 -28.48 -24.19
N TYR A 842 20.44 -28.58 -25.33
CA TYR A 842 20.12 -29.89 -25.91
C TYR A 842 21.41 -30.67 -26.21
N ARG A 843 22.43 -30.01 -26.74
CA ARG A 843 23.77 -30.60 -26.93
C ARG A 843 24.38 -31.09 -25.62
N LEU A 844 24.34 -30.28 -24.56
CA LEU A 844 24.87 -30.67 -23.25
C LEU A 844 24.09 -31.85 -22.64
N GLN A 845 22.76 -31.87 -22.77
CA GLN A 845 21.92 -32.95 -22.26
C GLN A 845 22.17 -34.27 -22.99
N GLU A 846 22.33 -34.20 -24.31
CA GLU A 846 22.67 -35.36 -25.14
C GLU A 846 24.09 -35.87 -24.86
N TRP A 847 25.05 -34.96 -24.63
CA TRP A 847 26.41 -35.31 -24.23
C TRP A 847 26.48 -35.98 -22.84
N LEU A 848 25.74 -35.44 -21.86
CA LEU A 848 25.70 -35.99 -20.50
C LEU A 848 24.86 -37.27 -20.39
N ASN A 849 23.87 -37.47 -21.25
CA ASN A 849 23.02 -38.65 -21.28
C ASN A 849 22.57 -38.98 -22.72
N PRO A 850 23.33 -39.81 -23.44
CA PRO A 850 23.00 -40.18 -24.82
C PRO A 850 21.59 -40.78 -24.97
N GLY A 851 20.90 -40.38 -26.04
CA GLY A 851 19.51 -40.73 -26.33
C GLY A 851 18.47 -40.03 -25.45
N TYR A 852 18.86 -39.08 -24.60
CA TYR A 852 17.93 -38.34 -23.75
C TYR A 852 16.92 -37.54 -24.59
N LEU A 853 17.39 -36.86 -25.65
CA LEU A 853 16.52 -36.01 -26.46
C LEU A 853 15.47 -36.82 -27.22
N GLU A 854 15.83 -38.00 -27.73
CA GLU A 854 14.88 -38.88 -28.42
C GLU A 854 13.80 -39.42 -27.45
N ARG A 855 14.20 -39.81 -26.22
CA ARG A 855 13.25 -40.19 -25.16
C ARG A 855 12.34 -39.03 -24.75
N MET A 856 12.89 -37.82 -24.68
CA MET A 856 12.14 -36.60 -24.38
C MET A 856 11.12 -36.30 -25.46
N GLU A 857 11.53 -36.25 -26.73
CA GLU A 857 10.66 -36.02 -27.88
C GLU A 857 9.52 -37.04 -27.95
N ARG A 858 9.84 -38.33 -27.79
CA ARG A 858 8.84 -39.40 -27.76
C ARG A 858 7.87 -39.25 -26.59
N THR A 859 8.35 -38.94 -25.40
CA THR A 859 7.48 -38.73 -24.22
C THR A 859 6.56 -37.53 -24.40
N MET A 860 7.05 -36.44 -24.99
CA MET A 860 6.25 -35.23 -25.24
C MET A 860 5.17 -35.47 -26.29
N LYS A 861 5.50 -36.23 -27.34
CA LYS A 861 4.54 -36.66 -28.36
C LYS A 861 3.49 -37.61 -27.77
N ASP A 862 3.92 -38.70 -27.14
CA ASP A 862 3.05 -39.79 -26.71
C ASP A 862 2.16 -39.41 -25.51
N LYS A 863 2.69 -38.67 -24.52
CA LYS A 863 1.96 -38.33 -23.28
C LYS A 863 1.30 -36.97 -23.27
N GLN A 864 1.83 -36.01 -24.03
CA GLN A 864 1.39 -34.61 -23.98
C GLN A 864 0.83 -34.11 -25.31
N GLY A 865 0.96 -34.87 -26.40
CA GLY A 865 0.54 -34.46 -27.73
C GLY A 865 1.32 -33.25 -28.26
N ILE A 866 2.54 -33.03 -27.76
CA ILE A 866 3.39 -31.88 -28.13
C ILE A 866 4.48 -32.34 -29.10
N GLU A 867 4.59 -31.66 -30.23
CA GLU A 867 5.65 -31.87 -31.22
C GLU A 867 6.48 -30.58 -31.41
N PHE A 868 7.65 -30.70 -32.06
CA PHE A 868 8.57 -29.59 -32.29
C PHE A 868 8.65 -29.23 -33.77
N TRP A 869 8.77 -27.94 -34.09
CA TRP A 869 9.03 -27.48 -35.47
C TRP A 869 10.43 -27.90 -35.92
N LEU A 870 11.41 -27.66 -35.05
CA LEU A 870 12.79 -28.13 -35.17
C LEU A 870 13.04 -29.09 -34.02
N ARG A 871 13.27 -30.37 -34.31
CA ARG A 871 13.45 -31.37 -33.25
C ARG A 871 14.77 -31.12 -32.51
N PRO A 872 14.80 -31.11 -31.17
CA PRO A 872 16.03 -31.06 -30.38
C PRO A 872 17.13 -32.04 -30.84
N THR A 873 16.76 -33.24 -31.30
CA THR A 873 17.66 -34.25 -31.87
C THR A 873 18.32 -33.83 -33.20
N GLN A 874 17.70 -32.93 -33.98
CA GLN A 874 18.23 -32.48 -35.27
C GLN A 874 19.34 -31.44 -35.14
N VAL A 875 19.44 -30.76 -34.00
CA VAL A 875 20.43 -29.70 -33.72
C VAL A 875 21.54 -30.14 -32.76
N SER A 876 21.36 -31.30 -32.10
CA SER A 876 22.34 -31.88 -31.18
C SER A 876 23.28 -32.89 -31.81
N ARG A 877 22.91 -33.45 -32.97
CA ARG A 877 23.81 -34.21 -33.85
C ARG A 877 24.63 -33.23 -34.67
#